data_AF-A0A482XJZ4-F1
#
_entry.id   AF-A0A482XJZ4-F1
#
_cell.length_a   1.000
_cell.length_b   1.000
_cell.length_c   1.000
_cell.angle_alpha   90.00
_cell.angle_beta   90.00
_cell.angle_gamma   90.00
#
_symmetry.space_group_name_H-M   'P 1'
#
loop_
_entity.id
_entity.type
_entity.pdbx_description
1 polymer ?
#
loop_
_entity_poly.entity_id
_entity_poly.type
_entity_poly.pdbx_seq_one_letter_code
_entity_poly.pdbx_strand_id
1 'polypeptide(L)'
;MAACSEKIDSLYKKLDYSIHKYSSFSTTYLPSNIQENKSKDQTSRWSSNSNNPPQFLTLKLAKYSIVKYITFGKYEKTHVCNLKKFKVFGGLKDGKMIELLDSGLKNDNIPETFELRHTIGDQLFPCRYIKILPLQSWGSSFNFSIWFVKLSGIDSWDIVKTSLDWFMEFQEREAVRLCLKYLRKQDYKDAFSELSRVSGIQLEDPLLTELHKILVEESDFNRAEQLVCQSVNSGLFSAYISKQEYRAIWRPLQSEGPQPGMRGGHQMCIDPHSETIFLLGGWDGNQDLSDLWAYHVPSKQWRLISKDTEAEGGPSARSCHKMCLDPKRRQIFTLGRYLDCQYRVPENLKSDFYVYDIESNQWTLISDDTAALGGPQLIFDHQMCIDVALRTIYVFGGRVLTVHNGITTEDRSGCVGVAGASEPVYSGLFSYHVSTNTWKNLCSDSPVQQEPSNTPVLRSRVSHSMLFHPIYRKLFIFAGQRNKDYLNDFFSYDVDSGLVEHISDGSKRDASALPAAGFTQRATIDPQLDEIYVDYGLSKDKEKRDDSVQNSFWVYYIKQNEWSCVYRNENAEEQYWSKMQHLEPCPRFAHQLVYDHVNKVHYLFGGNPGKASSPKLRLDDFWRLTLYRPTYPQLLQRFRFLIRKYRFQELASSDSLQALHYLQTSLSDIIDHEDPEQAKEFQQLASVIFQESDAIRPEHEDQQTKCFQQRCKLFEELCAFFPANMTQPHCDLLDLVPI
;
A
#
# COMPACT_ATOMS: atom_id res chain seq x y z
N MET A 1 -24.48 -12.88 -3.19
CA MET A 1 -24.07 -12.14 -1.98
C MET A 1 -24.63 -10.71 -1.93
N ALA A 2 -24.75 -9.99 -3.06
CA ALA A 2 -25.33 -8.62 -3.10
C ALA A 2 -26.77 -8.51 -2.51
N ALA A 3 -27.64 -9.49 -2.75
CA ALA A 3 -29.02 -9.47 -2.24
C ALA A 3 -29.17 -9.70 -0.71
N CYS A 4 -28.09 -10.10 -0.02
CA CYS A 4 -28.10 -10.30 1.45
C CYS A 4 -27.58 -9.06 2.20
N SER A 5 -26.69 -8.26 1.60
CA SER A 5 -26.17 -7.05 2.25
C SER A 5 -27.18 -5.90 2.26
N GLU A 6 -28.00 -5.75 1.21
CA GLU A 6 -29.05 -4.71 1.15
C GLU A 6 -30.12 -4.85 2.26
N LYS A 7 -30.39 -6.06 2.74
CA LYS A 7 -31.33 -6.28 3.86
C LYS A 7 -30.75 -5.84 5.21
N ILE A 8 -29.43 -5.93 5.40
CA ILE A 8 -28.77 -5.60 6.68
C ILE A 8 -28.61 -4.08 6.85
N ASP A 9 -28.38 -3.34 5.77
CA ASP A 9 -28.20 -1.89 5.85
C ASP A 9 -29.45 -1.14 6.36
N SER A 10 -30.64 -1.70 6.12
CA SER A 10 -31.92 -1.17 6.65
C SER A 10 -32.10 -1.33 8.17
N LEU A 11 -31.27 -2.14 8.82
CA LEU A 11 -31.36 -2.45 10.26
C LEU A 11 -30.49 -1.56 11.14
N TYR A 12 -29.60 -0.74 10.55
CA TYR A 12 -28.73 0.13 11.32
C TYR A 12 -29.48 1.33 11.89
N LYS A 13 -29.38 1.50 13.20
CA LYS A 13 -29.99 2.63 13.91
C LYS A 13 -29.04 3.23 14.93
N LYS A 14 -29.43 4.38 15.48
CA LYS A 14 -28.73 5.02 16.61
C LYS A 14 -28.80 4.10 17.83
N LEU A 15 -27.65 3.85 18.46
CA LEU A 15 -27.53 3.06 19.67
C LEU A 15 -27.45 3.96 20.90
N ASP A 16 -28.22 3.64 21.92
CA ASP A 16 -28.20 4.35 23.19
C ASP A 16 -27.06 3.84 24.09
N TYR A 17 -26.42 4.76 24.82
CA TYR A 17 -25.35 4.44 25.76
C TYR A 17 -25.34 5.39 26.95
N SER A 18 -24.73 4.96 28.05
CA SER A 18 -24.39 5.77 29.22
C SER A 18 -22.88 5.89 29.38
N ILE A 19 -22.40 6.92 30.06
CA ILE A 19 -21.00 6.97 30.49
C ILE A 19 -20.78 5.94 31.60
N HIS A 20 -19.82 5.03 31.42
CA HIS A 20 -19.51 3.96 32.36
C HIS A 20 -18.26 4.27 33.19
N LYS A 21 -17.17 4.67 32.53
CA LYS A 21 -15.92 5.09 33.17
C LYS A 21 -15.26 6.20 32.38
N TYR A 22 -14.38 6.92 33.04
CA TYR A 22 -13.56 7.97 32.44
C TYR A 22 -12.26 8.12 33.23
N SER A 23 -11.21 8.60 32.58
CA SER A 23 -9.92 8.85 33.24
C SER A 23 -9.97 10.09 34.13
N SER A 24 -10.40 11.22 33.56
CA SER A 24 -10.42 12.51 34.19
C SER A 24 -11.39 13.45 33.45
N PHE A 25 -11.73 14.57 34.07
CA PHE A 25 -12.44 15.64 33.39
C PHE A 25 -12.15 16.97 34.10
N SER A 26 -12.21 18.06 33.34
CA SER A 26 -12.24 19.42 33.86
C SER A 26 -13.65 19.74 34.38
N THR A 27 -13.77 20.46 35.49
CA THR A 27 -15.05 20.68 36.22
C THR A 27 -16.21 21.17 35.37
N THR A 28 -15.95 21.97 34.33
CA THR A 28 -16.96 22.50 33.40
C THR A 28 -17.33 21.56 32.25
N TYR A 29 -16.52 20.53 31.97
CA TYR A 29 -16.60 19.71 30.77
C TYR A 29 -16.82 18.23 31.12
N LEU A 30 -18.03 17.94 31.61
CA LEU A 30 -18.41 16.63 32.13
C LEU A 30 -18.41 15.55 31.02
N PRO A 31 -18.07 14.30 31.36
CA PRO A 31 -18.15 13.17 30.43
C PRO A 31 -19.50 12.99 29.74
N SER A 32 -20.62 13.28 30.44
CA SER A 32 -21.98 13.14 29.90
C SER A 32 -22.29 14.11 28.76
N ASN A 33 -21.54 15.22 28.65
CA ASN A 33 -21.82 16.26 27.65
C ASN A 33 -21.66 15.75 26.22
N ILE A 34 -20.94 14.64 26.00
CA ILE A 34 -20.77 14.04 24.67
C ILE A 34 -22.05 13.40 24.11
N GLN A 35 -23.11 13.26 24.91
CA GLN A 35 -24.34 12.60 24.50
C GLN A 35 -25.29 13.52 23.72
N GLU A 36 -25.06 14.84 23.77
CA GLU A 36 -25.85 15.86 23.09
C GLU A 36 -24.99 16.62 22.07
N ASN A 37 -25.49 16.78 20.85
CA ASN A 37 -24.75 17.50 19.80
C ASN A 37 -25.12 18.98 19.79
N LYS A 38 -24.48 19.79 20.65
CA LYS A 38 -24.65 21.25 20.67
C LYS A 38 -23.40 21.95 20.12
N SER A 39 -23.27 21.98 18.79
CA SER A 39 -22.08 22.52 18.11
C SER A 39 -21.77 23.99 18.39
N LYS A 40 -22.78 24.78 18.81
CA LYS A 40 -22.64 26.21 19.17
C LYS A 40 -22.31 26.45 20.64
N ASP A 41 -22.36 25.42 21.47
CA ASP A 41 -22.12 25.52 22.91
C ASP A 41 -20.73 24.97 23.25
N GLN A 42 -19.82 25.87 23.62
CA GLN A 42 -18.44 25.50 23.96
C GLN A 42 -18.35 24.55 25.18
N THR A 43 -19.37 24.56 26.05
CA THR A 43 -19.43 23.74 27.25
C THR A 43 -19.95 22.32 26.99
N SER A 44 -20.59 22.09 25.84
CA SER A 44 -21.13 20.80 25.42
C SER A 44 -20.03 19.85 24.89
N ARG A 45 -19.07 19.55 25.76
CA ARG A 45 -17.98 18.61 25.50
C ARG A 45 -17.53 17.95 26.80
N TRP A 46 -16.94 16.78 26.67
CA TRP A 46 -15.99 16.28 27.64
C TRP A 46 -14.62 16.88 27.35
N SER A 47 -13.89 17.25 28.40
CA SER A 47 -12.49 17.67 28.29
C SER A 47 -11.72 17.08 29.46
N SER A 48 -10.60 16.39 29.18
CA SER A 48 -9.74 15.85 30.24
C SER A 48 -9.18 16.98 31.13
N ASN A 49 -8.74 16.65 32.35
CA ASN A 49 -8.04 17.63 33.20
C ASN A 49 -6.54 17.72 32.90
N SER A 50 -6.02 16.77 32.12
CA SER A 50 -4.62 16.67 31.72
C SER A 50 -4.52 16.15 30.29
N ASN A 51 -3.45 16.53 29.59
CA ASN A 51 -3.08 16.00 28.28
C ASN A 51 -2.11 14.79 28.37
N ASN A 52 -1.77 14.33 29.58
CA ASN A 52 -0.92 13.15 29.77
C ASN A 52 -1.75 11.86 29.60
N PRO A 53 -1.40 10.98 28.64
CA PRO A 53 -2.03 9.67 28.52
C PRO A 53 -1.73 8.77 29.74
N PRO A 54 -2.59 7.80 30.07
CA PRO A 54 -3.82 7.45 29.35
C PRO A 54 -5.01 8.34 29.77
N GLN A 55 -5.66 8.98 28.79
CA GLN A 55 -6.97 9.60 28.97
C GLN A 55 -8.01 8.79 28.20
N PHE A 56 -9.19 8.55 28.76
CA PHE A 56 -10.21 7.70 28.13
C PHE A 56 -11.64 8.02 28.59
N LEU A 57 -12.58 7.62 27.74
CA LEU A 57 -14.00 7.46 28.07
C LEU A 57 -14.45 6.05 27.72
N THR A 58 -15.09 5.36 28.66
CA THR A 58 -15.76 4.08 28.42
C THR A 58 -17.26 4.30 28.46
N LEU A 59 -17.92 3.97 27.36
CA LEU A 59 -19.36 4.02 27.13
C LEU A 59 -19.93 2.62 27.34
N LYS A 60 -21.09 2.52 27.99
CA LYS A 60 -21.84 1.27 28.15
C LYS A 60 -23.12 1.38 27.33
N LEU A 61 -23.26 0.52 26.33
CA LEU A 61 -24.44 0.45 25.50
C LEU A 61 -25.65 0.02 26.35
N ALA A 62 -26.84 0.54 26.02
CA ALA A 62 -28.07 0.19 26.72
C ALA A 62 -28.43 -1.29 26.53
N LYS A 63 -28.21 -1.82 25.32
CA LYS A 63 -28.34 -3.24 24.94
C LYS A 63 -27.02 -3.76 24.36
N TYR A 64 -26.81 -5.08 24.36
CA TYR A 64 -25.75 -5.67 23.54
C TYR A 64 -26.04 -5.30 22.08
N SER A 65 -25.01 -4.86 21.35
CA SER A 65 -25.20 -4.38 19.98
C SER A 65 -23.98 -4.71 19.12
N ILE A 66 -24.20 -4.88 17.82
CA ILE A 66 -23.14 -4.84 16.81
C ILE A 66 -22.95 -3.37 16.43
N VAL A 67 -21.81 -2.77 16.80
CA VAL A 67 -21.54 -1.35 16.54
C VAL A 67 -20.76 -1.22 15.25
N LYS A 68 -21.37 -0.64 14.21
CA LYS A 68 -20.74 -0.48 12.89
C LYS A 68 -20.13 0.90 12.69
N TYR A 69 -20.75 1.96 13.21
CA TYR A 69 -20.26 3.33 12.99
C TYR A 69 -20.15 4.11 14.29
N ILE A 70 -19.11 4.94 14.36
CA ILE A 70 -18.95 6.00 15.37
C ILE A 70 -18.87 7.36 14.67
N THR A 71 -19.69 8.31 15.09
CA THR A 71 -19.65 9.70 14.62
C THR A 71 -19.17 10.60 15.74
N PHE A 72 -18.19 11.45 15.45
CA PHE A 72 -17.75 12.53 16.32
C PHE A 72 -18.33 13.86 15.85
N GLY A 73 -19.09 14.53 16.70
CA GLY A 73 -19.47 15.92 16.45
C GLY A 73 -18.30 16.87 16.73
N LYS A 74 -18.41 18.10 16.23
CA LYS A 74 -17.40 19.15 16.40
C LYS A 74 -18.03 20.48 16.76
N TYR A 75 -17.22 21.34 17.36
CA TYR A 75 -17.58 22.72 17.63
C TYR A 75 -17.70 23.52 16.33
N GLU A 76 -18.50 24.59 16.33
CA GLU A 76 -18.73 25.45 15.16
C GLU A 76 -17.45 26.08 14.58
N LYS A 77 -16.37 26.15 15.38
CA LYS A 77 -15.04 26.64 14.98
C LYS A 77 -13.98 25.58 15.24
N THR A 78 -12.86 25.71 14.53
CA THR A 78 -11.66 24.91 14.78
C THR A 78 -11.20 25.07 16.24
N HIS A 79 -10.73 23.99 16.85
CA HIS A 79 -10.32 24.02 18.25
C HIS A 79 -9.09 23.14 18.46
N VAL A 80 -8.05 23.69 19.08
CA VAL A 80 -6.77 23.02 19.37
C VAL A 80 -6.90 21.76 20.24
N CYS A 81 -8.06 21.54 20.88
CA CYS A 81 -8.31 20.37 21.74
C CYS A 81 -8.95 19.20 20.98
N ASN A 82 -9.26 19.39 19.69
CA ASN A 82 -9.77 18.33 18.83
C ASN A 82 -8.76 17.17 18.78
N LEU A 83 -9.28 15.94 18.77
CA LEU A 83 -8.45 14.74 18.79
C LEU A 83 -7.76 14.53 17.45
N LYS A 84 -6.46 14.82 17.39
CA LYS A 84 -5.64 14.53 16.22
C LYS A 84 -5.38 13.02 16.06
N LYS A 85 -5.27 12.29 17.17
CA LYS A 85 -5.13 10.81 17.16
C LYS A 85 -5.89 10.20 18.33
N PHE A 86 -6.59 9.10 18.08
CA PHE A 86 -7.34 8.35 19.08
C PHE A 86 -7.53 6.89 18.65
N LYS A 87 -7.79 6.03 19.62
CA LYS A 87 -8.19 4.64 19.39
C LYS A 87 -9.59 4.38 19.95
N VAL A 88 -10.33 3.48 19.33
CA VAL A 88 -11.62 2.99 19.83
C VAL A 88 -11.50 1.49 20.07
N PHE A 89 -11.92 1.04 21.24
CA PHE A 89 -11.96 -0.37 21.63
C PHE A 89 -13.40 -0.79 21.93
N GLY A 90 -13.71 -2.06 21.76
CA GLY A 90 -15.01 -2.60 22.15
C GLY A 90 -14.96 -4.04 22.63
N GLY A 91 -15.93 -4.41 23.46
CA GLY A 91 -16.02 -5.76 23.99
C GLY A 91 -17.23 -5.98 24.90
N LEU A 92 -17.38 -7.21 25.38
CA LEU A 92 -18.48 -7.62 26.25
C LEU A 92 -18.28 -7.22 27.72
N LYS A 93 -17.01 -7.11 28.16
CA LYS A 93 -16.64 -6.77 29.54
C LYS A 93 -15.68 -5.58 29.55
N ASP A 94 -15.80 -4.76 30.59
CA ASP A 94 -14.84 -3.70 30.86
C ASP A 94 -13.45 -4.31 31.14
N GLY A 95 -12.42 -3.85 30.43
CA GLY A 95 -11.05 -4.39 30.52
C GLY A 95 -10.70 -5.54 29.56
N LYS A 96 -11.68 -6.19 28.91
CA LYS A 96 -11.44 -7.20 27.85
C LYS A 96 -12.09 -6.72 26.55
N MET A 97 -11.35 -5.90 25.81
CA MET A 97 -11.81 -5.27 24.58
C MET A 97 -10.78 -5.45 23.46
N ILE A 98 -11.25 -5.50 22.22
CA ILE A 98 -10.40 -5.48 21.03
C ILE A 98 -10.36 -4.07 20.44
N GLU A 99 -9.30 -3.73 19.73
CA GLU A 99 -9.22 -2.47 18.97
C GLU A 99 -10.19 -2.54 17.78
N LEU A 100 -11.06 -1.53 17.67
CA LEU A 100 -12.04 -1.40 16.61
C LEU A 100 -11.66 -0.35 15.56
N LEU A 101 -10.84 0.64 15.94
CA LEU A 101 -10.41 1.76 15.10
C LEU A 101 -9.16 2.43 15.69
N ASP A 102 -8.16 2.75 14.86
CA ASP A 102 -7.07 3.70 15.13
C ASP A 102 -7.15 4.82 14.09
N SER A 103 -7.46 6.04 14.52
CA SER A 103 -7.74 7.16 13.60
C SER A 103 -7.51 8.53 14.25
N GLY A 104 -7.90 9.59 13.55
CA GLY A 104 -7.74 10.99 13.95
C GLY A 104 -8.83 11.87 13.37
N LEU A 105 -9.18 12.96 14.06
CA LEU A 105 -10.12 13.97 13.56
C LEU A 105 -9.37 15.11 12.87
N LYS A 106 -9.93 15.59 11.77
CA LYS A 106 -9.50 16.85 11.14
C LYS A 106 -9.80 18.03 12.07
N ASN A 107 -8.96 19.06 12.02
CA ASN A 107 -9.20 20.28 12.82
C ASN A 107 -10.12 21.27 12.10
N ASP A 108 -11.35 20.83 11.82
CA ASP A 108 -12.43 21.62 11.24
C ASP A 108 -13.68 21.56 12.13
N ASN A 109 -14.81 22.03 11.63
CA ASN A 109 -16.12 22.01 12.29
C ASN A 109 -17.07 20.96 11.70
N ILE A 110 -16.59 20.08 10.81
CA ILE A 110 -17.41 19.09 10.10
C ILE A 110 -17.43 17.79 10.92
N PRO A 111 -18.60 17.27 11.31
CA PRO A 111 -18.69 15.98 11.98
C PRO A 111 -18.11 14.84 11.12
N GLU A 112 -17.36 13.94 11.73
CA GLU A 112 -16.72 12.82 11.03
C GLU A 112 -17.30 11.49 11.51
N THR A 113 -17.58 10.58 10.56
CA THR A 113 -18.08 9.23 10.85
C THR A 113 -17.07 8.20 10.38
N PHE A 114 -16.77 7.23 11.24
CA PHE A 114 -15.85 6.15 10.96
C PHE A 114 -16.57 4.81 11.07
N GLU A 115 -16.25 3.90 10.16
CA GLU A 115 -16.61 2.49 10.31
C GLU A 115 -15.71 1.82 11.34
N LEU A 116 -16.32 1.08 12.26
CA LEU A 116 -15.66 0.29 13.26
C LEU A 116 -15.53 -1.16 12.77
N ARG A 117 -14.44 -1.81 13.16
CA ARG A 117 -14.31 -3.26 13.00
C ARG A 117 -15.44 -3.96 13.77
N HIS A 118 -16.38 -4.53 13.04
CA HIS A 118 -17.59 -5.12 13.61
C HIS A 118 -17.71 -6.62 13.31
N THR A 119 -16.64 -7.25 12.81
CA THR A 119 -16.56 -8.67 12.52
C THR A 119 -15.25 -9.30 13.04
N ILE A 120 -15.32 -10.59 13.39
CA ILE A 120 -14.18 -11.47 13.64
C ILE A 120 -14.31 -12.64 12.67
N GLY A 121 -13.42 -12.69 11.66
CA GLY A 121 -13.65 -13.52 10.48
C GLY A 121 -14.92 -13.07 9.76
N ASP A 122 -15.81 -14.01 9.45
CA ASP A 122 -17.09 -13.72 8.79
C ASP A 122 -18.26 -13.54 9.77
N GLN A 123 -17.99 -13.52 11.08
CA GLN A 123 -19.02 -13.43 12.13
C GLN A 123 -19.07 -12.04 12.76
N LEU A 124 -20.27 -11.56 13.07
CA LEU A 124 -20.47 -10.24 13.68
C LEU A 124 -19.99 -10.23 15.13
N PHE A 125 -19.34 -9.14 15.54
CA PHE A 125 -18.75 -8.99 16.87
C PHE A 125 -19.65 -8.18 17.81
N PRO A 126 -20.20 -8.81 18.87
CA PRO A 126 -21.08 -8.12 19.81
C PRO A 126 -20.31 -7.30 20.85
N CYS A 127 -20.78 -6.09 21.10
CA CYS A 127 -20.23 -5.19 22.11
C CYS A 127 -21.25 -4.86 23.20
N ARG A 128 -20.76 -4.68 24.42
CA ARG A 128 -21.48 -4.04 25.53
C ARG A 128 -20.84 -2.71 25.92
N TYR A 129 -19.53 -2.62 25.78
CA TYR A 129 -18.73 -1.47 26.13
C TYR A 129 -17.95 -0.99 24.91
N ILE A 130 -17.84 0.34 24.78
CA ILE A 130 -17.01 1.02 23.78
C ILE A 130 -16.09 1.98 24.53
N LYS A 131 -14.78 1.85 24.38
CA LYS A 131 -13.79 2.72 25.02
C LYS A 131 -13.09 3.59 23.98
N ILE A 132 -13.15 4.91 24.16
CA ILE A 132 -12.45 5.89 23.33
C ILE A 132 -11.20 6.32 24.10
N LEU A 133 -10.04 6.19 23.47
CA LEU A 133 -8.72 6.49 24.01
C LEU A 133 -8.07 7.61 23.19
N PRO A 134 -8.22 8.89 23.57
CA PRO A 134 -7.42 9.99 23.06
C PRO A 134 -5.91 9.73 23.19
N LEU A 135 -5.17 10.00 22.12
CA LEU A 135 -3.70 9.86 22.08
C LEU A 135 -3.01 11.19 21.80
N GLN A 136 -3.57 12.03 20.93
CA GLN A 136 -2.98 13.32 20.56
C GLN A 136 -4.08 14.36 20.27
N SER A 137 -3.88 15.59 20.73
CA SER A 137 -4.68 16.77 20.35
C SER A 137 -3.92 17.62 19.31
N TRP A 138 -4.62 18.52 18.61
CA TRP A 138 -3.99 19.40 17.62
C TRP A 138 -3.03 20.43 18.24
N GLY A 139 -3.31 20.91 19.44
CA GLY A 139 -2.40 21.70 20.25
C GLY A 139 -1.61 20.80 21.20
N SER A 140 -0.29 20.74 21.04
CA SER A 140 0.61 19.83 21.79
C SER A 140 0.48 19.92 23.32
N SER A 141 0.10 21.08 23.85
CA SER A 141 -0.05 21.31 25.30
C SER A 141 -1.51 21.33 25.77
N PHE A 142 -2.47 20.99 24.92
CA PHE A 142 -3.90 21.10 25.23
C PHE A 142 -4.52 19.75 25.60
N ASN A 143 -5.44 19.81 26.57
CA ASN A 143 -6.24 18.67 27.01
C ASN A 143 -7.10 18.09 25.87
N PHE A 144 -7.42 16.81 25.98
CA PHE A 144 -8.24 16.11 25.01
C PHE A 144 -9.70 16.48 25.18
N SER A 145 -10.39 16.80 24.09
CA SER A 145 -11.82 17.10 24.14
C SER A 145 -12.61 16.30 23.12
N ILE A 146 -13.77 15.82 23.55
CA ILE A 146 -14.75 15.14 22.71
C ILE A 146 -16.05 15.92 22.82
N TRP A 147 -16.55 16.43 21.70
CA TRP A 147 -17.74 17.27 21.67
C TRP A 147 -19.02 16.45 21.71
N PHE A 148 -19.11 15.44 20.85
CA PHE A 148 -20.28 14.60 20.74
C PHE A 148 -19.90 13.23 20.18
N VAL A 149 -20.58 12.17 20.62
CA VAL A 149 -20.44 10.82 20.10
C VAL A 149 -21.81 10.25 19.75
N LYS A 150 -21.95 9.74 18.52
CA LYS A 150 -23.09 8.91 18.11
C LYS A 150 -22.58 7.54 17.71
N LEU A 151 -23.15 6.50 18.30
CA LEU A 151 -22.91 5.12 17.90
C LEU A 151 -24.08 4.65 17.04
N SER A 152 -23.79 3.97 15.93
CA SER A 152 -24.82 3.40 15.05
C SER A 152 -24.52 1.93 14.77
N GLY A 153 -25.55 1.10 14.74
CA GLY A 153 -25.39 -0.35 14.71
C GLY A 153 -26.70 -1.12 14.79
N ILE A 154 -26.61 -2.41 15.08
CA ILE A 154 -27.74 -3.34 15.21
C ILE A 154 -27.87 -3.73 16.68
N ASP A 155 -29.04 -3.52 17.28
CA ASP A 155 -29.40 -3.97 18.63
C ASP A 155 -30.55 -5.00 18.63
N SER A 156 -30.94 -5.49 17.45
CA SER A 156 -31.97 -6.51 17.30
C SER A 156 -31.53 -7.79 17.98
N TRP A 157 -32.33 -8.27 18.93
CA TRP A 157 -31.95 -9.38 19.80
C TRP A 157 -31.71 -10.67 19.02
N ASP A 158 -32.46 -10.96 17.95
CA ASP A 158 -32.29 -12.20 17.18
C ASP A 158 -30.89 -12.31 16.54
N ILE A 159 -30.40 -11.19 15.99
CA ILE A 159 -29.06 -11.12 15.38
C ILE A 159 -28.00 -11.10 16.47
N VAL A 160 -28.14 -10.18 17.44
CA VAL A 160 -27.14 -9.98 18.49
C VAL A 160 -26.96 -11.23 19.36
N LYS A 161 -28.06 -11.93 19.70
CA LYS A 161 -28.01 -13.17 20.49
C LYS A 161 -27.21 -14.25 19.76
N THR A 162 -27.49 -14.45 18.47
CA THR A 162 -26.75 -15.42 17.65
C THR A 162 -25.24 -15.13 17.66
N SER A 163 -24.85 -13.86 17.51
CA SER A 163 -23.45 -13.45 17.59
C SER A 163 -22.85 -13.57 19.00
N LEU A 164 -23.66 -13.36 20.04
CA LEU A 164 -23.24 -13.47 21.43
C LEU A 164 -22.97 -14.93 21.82
N ASP A 165 -23.90 -15.83 21.49
CA ASP A 165 -23.79 -17.27 21.74
C ASP A 165 -22.55 -17.82 21.02
N TRP A 166 -22.38 -17.49 19.73
CA TRP A 166 -21.17 -17.83 18.97
C TRP A 166 -19.89 -17.30 19.62
N PHE A 167 -19.87 -16.04 20.07
CA PHE A 167 -18.67 -15.46 20.65
C PHE A 167 -18.32 -16.10 22.01
N MET A 168 -19.32 -16.49 22.80
CA MET A 168 -19.09 -17.22 24.04
C MET A 168 -18.51 -18.61 23.77
N GLU A 169 -19.06 -19.35 22.81
CA GLU A 169 -18.53 -20.65 22.37
C GLU A 169 -17.10 -20.50 21.81
N PHE A 170 -16.83 -19.44 21.04
CA PHE A 170 -15.49 -19.12 20.55
C PHE A 170 -14.51 -18.88 21.69
N GLN A 171 -14.88 -18.11 22.71
CA GLN A 171 -14.02 -17.86 23.88
C GLN A 171 -13.74 -19.13 24.68
N GLU A 172 -14.74 -19.97 24.88
CA GLU A 172 -14.59 -21.26 25.57
C GLU A 172 -13.67 -22.20 24.78
N ARG A 173 -13.88 -22.28 23.46
CA ARG A 173 -13.04 -23.08 22.56
C ARG A 173 -11.58 -22.64 22.63
N GLU A 174 -11.29 -21.35 22.50
CA GLU A 174 -9.92 -20.84 22.54
C GLU A 174 -9.29 -20.98 23.92
N ALA A 175 -10.06 -20.88 25.01
CA ALA A 175 -9.57 -21.15 26.36
C ALA A 175 -9.11 -22.61 26.52
N VAL A 176 -9.91 -23.58 26.05
CA VAL A 176 -9.52 -24.99 26.06
C VAL A 176 -8.29 -25.24 25.19
N ARG A 177 -8.21 -24.63 23.99
CA ARG A 177 -7.02 -24.74 23.13
C ARG A 177 -5.77 -24.18 23.80
N LEU A 178 -5.85 -23.09 24.55
CA LEU A 178 -4.73 -22.56 25.32
C LEU A 178 -4.28 -23.52 26.42
N CYS A 179 -5.23 -24.14 27.13
CA CYS A 179 -4.92 -25.19 28.10
C CYS A 179 -4.23 -26.38 27.42
N LEU A 180 -4.77 -26.88 26.30
CA LEU A 180 -4.16 -27.98 25.54
C LEU A 180 -2.74 -27.65 25.07
N LYS A 181 -2.51 -26.43 24.54
CA LYS A 181 -1.18 -25.95 24.17
C LYS A 181 -0.21 -25.99 25.36
N TYR A 182 -0.65 -25.46 26.51
CA TYR A 182 0.17 -25.44 27.72
C TYR A 182 0.51 -26.86 28.21
N LEU A 183 -0.49 -27.73 28.32
CA LEU A 183 -0.30 -29.12 28.75
C LEU A 183 0.68 -29.87 27.83
N ARG A 184 0.56 -29.67 26.51
CA ARG A 184 1.49 -30.25 25.52
C ARG A 184 2.91 -29.71 25.70
N LYS A 185 3.06 -28.40 25.89
CA LYS A 185 4.37 -27.74 26.07
C LYS A 185 5.09 -28.16 27.37
N GLN A 186 4.34 -28.58 28.39
CA GLN A 186 4.88 -29.11 29.66
C GLN A 186 5.02 -30.63 29.69
N ASP A 187 4.77 -31.32 28.56
CA ASP A 187 4.77 -32.79 28.44
C ASP A 187 3.77 -33.52 29.35
N TYR A 188 2.66 -32.88 29.72
CA TYR A 188 1.59 -33.49 30.53
C TYR A 188 0.62 -34.30 29.66
N LYS A 189 1.10 -35.42 29.10
CA LYS A 189 0.40 -36.24 28.08
C LYS A 189 -0.96 -36.77 28.52
N ASP A 190 -1.09 -37.24 29.76
CA ASP A 190 -2.34 -37.80 30.27
C ASP A 190 -3.42 -36.71 30.40
N ALA A 191 -3.04 -35.56 30.96
CA ALA A 191 -3.93 -34.41 31.08
C ALA A 191 -4.33 -33.85 29.72
N PHE A 192 -3.39 -33.78 28.77
CA PHE A 192 -3.65 -33.36 27.40
C PHE A 192 -4.68 -34.29 26.71
N SER A 193 -4.44 -35.60 26.79
CA SER A 193 -5.28 -36.60 26.14
C SER A 193 -6.70 -36.62 26.71
N GLU A 194 -6.82 -36.56 28.04
CA GLU A 194 -8.12 -36.57 28.70
C GLU A 194 -8.91 -35.27 28.45
N LEU A 195 -8.26 -34.10 28.52
CA LEU A 195 -8.92 -32.82 28.23
C LEU A 195 -9.36 -32.74 26.76
N SER A 196 -8.51 -33.19 25.83
CA SER A 196 -8.84 -33.23 24.40
C SER A 196 -10.04 -34.14 24.14
N ARG A 197 -10.06 -35.34 24.75
CA ARG A 197 -11.14 -36.32 24.63
C ARG A 197 -12.47 -35.83 25.20
N VAL A 198 -12.45 -35.21 26.39
CA VAL A 198 -13.66 -34.75 27.07
C VAL A 198 -14.24 -33.49 26.43
N SER A 199 -13.37 -32.56 26.00
CA SER A 199 -13.82 -31.31 25.37
C SER A 199 -14.23 -31.48 23.90
N GLY A 200 -13.69 -32.48 23.20
CA GLY A 200 -13.88 -32.66 21.77
C GLY A 200 -13.24 -31.56 20.91
N ILE A 201 -12.43 -30.69 21.51
CA ILE A 201 -11.83 -29.54 20.84
C ILE A 201 -10.45 -29.92 20.28
N GLN A 202 -10.28 -29.72 18.98
CA GLN A 202 -8.98 -29.88 18.32
C GLN A 202 -8.07 -28.67 18.61
N LEU A 203 -6.83 -28.95 19.02
CA LEU A 203 -5.82 -27.92 19.25
C LEU A 203 -5.40 -27.24 17.95
N GLU A 204 -5.20 -28.01 16.89
CA GLU A 204 -4.67 -27.59 15.59
C GLU A 204 -5.08 -28.60 14.51
N ASP A 205 -4.73 -28.31 13.25
CA ASP A 205 -4.99 -29.19 12.11
C ASP A 205 -4.30 -30.56 12.28
N PRO A 206 -4.92 -31.67 11.82
CA PRO A 206 -4.31 -33.00 11.90
C PRO A 206 -2.90 -33.10 11.31
N LEU A 207 -2.60 -32.32 10.26
CA LEU A 207 -1.27 -32.26 9.67
C LEU A 207 -0.22 -31.74 10.66
N LEU A 208 -0.56 -30.70 11.43
CA LEU A 208 0.33 -30.14 12.45
C LEU A 208 0.43 -31.04 13.68
N THR A 209 -0.65 -31.74 14.01
CA THR A 209 -0.62 -32.77 15.07
C THR A 209 0.36 -33.89 14.71
N GLU A 210 0.35 -34.36 13.46
CA GLU A 210 1.31 -35.36 12.97
C GLU A 210 2.75 -34.80 12.94
N LEU A 211 2.92 -33.54 12.50
CA LEU A 211 4.23 -32.88 12.53
C LEU A 211 4.79 -32.79 13.95
N HIS A 212 3.97 -32.43 14.93
CA HIS A 212 4.36 -32.39 16.34
C HIS A 212 4.80 -33.78 16.82
N LYS A 213 4.02 -34.81 16.55
CA LYS A 213 4.34 -36.19 16.93
C LYS A 213 5.69 -36.63 16.36
N ILE A 214 5.88 -36.48 15.05
CA ILE A 214 7.11 -36.88 14.36
C ILE A 214 8.33 -36.09 14.89
N LEU A 215 8.20 -34.77 15.01
CA LEU A 215 9.32 -33.90 15.34
C LEU A 215 9.66 -33.87 16.83
N VAL A 216 8.64 -33.72 17.68
CA VAL A 216 8.82 -33.48 19.12
C VAL A 216 8.89 -34.79 19.90
N GLU A 217 7.94 -35.70 19.66
CA GLU A 217 7.83 -36.96 20.41
C GLU A 217 8.76 -38.05 19.88
N GLU A 218 8.81 -38.25 18.55
CA GLU A 218 9.60 -39.31 17.91
C GLU A 218 11.04 -38.87 17.60
N SER A 219 11.35 -37.56 17.59
CA SER A 219 12.67 -37.00 17.21
C SER A 219 13.08 -37.32 15.76
N ASP A 220 12.13 -37.61 14.87
CA ASP A 220 12.41 -37.99 13.48
C ASP A 220 12.44 -36.75 12.56
N PHE A 221 13.59 -36.08 12.58
CA PHE A 221 13.85 -34.91 11.74
C PHE A 221 13.75 -35.21 10.23
N ASN A 222 14.02 -36.44 9.79
CA ASN A 222 13.97 -36.79 8.37
C ASN A 222 12.52 -36.87 7.90
N ARG A 223 11.64 -37.53 8.66
CA ARG A 223 10.19 -37.57 8.37
C ARG A 223 9.57 -36.19 8.49
N ALA A 224 9.99 -35.37 9.47
CA ALA A 224 9.54 -33.99 9.57
C ALA A 224 9.91 -33.18 8.31
N GLU A 225 11.14 -33.31 7.82
CA GLU A 225 11.58 -32.67 6.57
C GLU A 225 10.71 -33.12 5.39
N GLN A 226 10.43 -34.43 5.26
CA GLN A 226 9.57 -34.96 4.19
C GLN A 226 8.13 -34.44 4.26
N LEU A 227 7.54 -34.35 5.46
CA LEU A 227 6.17 -33.86 5.64
C LEU A 227 6.05 -32.38 5.25
N VAL A 228 7.05 -31.56 5.63
CA VAL A 228 7.10 -30.16 5.24
C VAL A 228 7.35 -30.02 3.73
N CYS A 229 8.19 -30.88 3.11
CA CYS A 229 8.36 -30.93 1.66
C CYS A 229 7.02 -31.17 0.93
N GLN A 230 6.23 -32.14 1.40
CA GLN A 230 4.90 -32.43 0.85
C GLN A 230 3.95 -31.24 1.00
N SER A 231 4.00 -30.57 2.15
CA SER A 231 3.21 -29.37 2.43
C SER A 231 3.56 -28.22 1.46
N VAL A 232 4.85 -28.01 1.18
CA VAL A 232 5.32 -27.03 0.17
C VAL A 232 4.76 -27.36 -1.20
N ASN A 233 4.91 -28.62 -1.64
CA ASN A 233 4.48 -29.05 -2.97
C ASN A 233 2.95 -29.02 -3.16
N SER A 234 2.19 -29.11 -2.07
CA SER A 234 0.73 -29.00 -2.09
C SER A 234 0.21 -27.55 -2.22
N GLY A 235 1.09 -26.54 -2.14
CA GLY A 235 0.71 -25.13 -2.22
C GLY A 235 0.17 -24.52 -0.91
N LEU A 236 0.35 -25.22 0.22
CA LEU A 236 -0.19 -24.84 1.53
C LEU A 236 0.31 -23.47 2.02
N PHE A 237 1.51 -23.07 1.59
CA PHE A 237 2.15 -21.81 2.01
C PHE A 237 1.85 -20.61 1.09
N SER A 238 0.95 -20.75 0.12
CA SER A 238 0.53 -19.64 -0.77
C SER A 238 0.09 -18.39 -0.01
N ALA A 239 -0.74 -18.57 1.02
CA ALA A 239 -1.20 -17.49 1.88
C ALA A 239 -0.04 -16.82 2.64
N TYR A 240 0.92 -17.60 3.13
CA TYR A 240 2.12 -17.07 3.80
C TYR A 240 2.96 -16.24 2.83
N ILE A 241 3.26 -16.78 1.64
CA ILE A 241 4.02 -16.10 0.59
C ILE A 241 3.36 -14.77 0.23
N SER A 242 2.03 -14.76 0.04
CA SER A 242 1.29 -13.55 -0.33
C SER A 242 1.37 -12.42 0.70
N LYS A 243 1.62 -12.73 1.97
CA LYS A 243 1.78 -11.75 3.05
C LYS A 243 3.22 -11.26 3.20
N GLN A 244 4.18 -11.87 2.52
CA GLN A 244 5.57 -11.42 2.58
C GLN A 244 5.74 -10.13 1.80
N GLU A 245 6.65 -9.30 2.28
CA GLU A 245 7.10 -8.11 1.57
C GLU A 245 7.75 -8.48 0.24
N TYR A 246 7.56 -7.62 -0.75
CA TYR A 246 8.25 -7.75 -2.02
C TYR A 246 9.73 -7.45 -1.84
N ARG A 247 10.56 -8.14 -2.63
CA ARG A 247 11.94 -7.74 -2.91
C ARG A 247 12.02 -7.24 -4.34
N ALA A 248 12.75 -6.15 -4.55
CA ALA A 248 12.98 -5.55 -5.86
C ALA A 248 14.32 -6.00 -6.44
N ILE A 249 14.32 -6.49 -7.68
CA ILE A 249 15.54 -6.71 -8.47
C ILE A 249 15.46 -5.85 -9.73
N TRP A 250 16.42 -4.95 -9.85
CA TRP A 250 16.67 -4.18 -11.05
C TRP A 250 17.71 -4.87 -11.93
N ARG A 251 17.53 -4.79 -13.25
CA ARG A 251 18.53 -5.24 -14.24
C ARG A 251 18.57 -4.25 -15.40
N PRO A 252 19.75 -3.79 -15.83
CA PRO A 252 19.86 -2.99 -17.03
C PRO A 252 19.54 -3.85 -18.25
N LEU A 253 18.87 -3.27 -19.23
CA LEU A 253 18.60 -3.86 -20.53
C LEU A 253 19.48 -3.18 -21.56
N GLN A 254 20.25 -3.97 -22.30
CA GLN A 254 21.06 -3.51 -23.42
C GLN A 254 20.47 -4.05 -24.72
N SER A 255 20.57 -3.25 -25.78
CA SER A 255 20.20 -3.61 -27.14
C SER A 255 21.45 -3.55 -28.01
N GLU A 256 21.64 -4.53 -28.90
CA GLU A 256 22.83 -4.58 -29.78
C GLU A 256 22.69 -3.67 -31.01
N GLY A 257 21.47 -3.21 -31.32
CA GLY A 257 21.15 -2.31 -32.44
C GLY A 257 20.87 -0.84 -32.04
N PRO A 258 20.38 -0.01 -32.99
CA PRO A 258 20.02 1.38 -32.73
C PRO A 258 18.98 1.48 -31.61
N GLN A 259 19.19 2.43 -30.69
CA GLN A 259 18.32 2.65 -29.55
C GLN A 259 17.88 4.12 -29.45
N PRO A 260 16.77 4.42 -28.75
CA PRO A 260 16.35 5.80 -28.51
C PRO A 260 17.44 6.56 -27.73
N GLY A 261 17.73 7.79 -28.14
CA GLY A 261 18.66 8.67 -27.41
C GLY A 261 18.08 9.27 -26.11
N MET A 262 18.90 10.07 -25.44
CA MET A 262 18.60 10.71 -24.14
C MET A 262 17.31 11.54 -24.21
N ARG A 263 16.39 11.34 -23.25
CA ARG A 263 15.10 12.07 -23.23
C ARG A 263 14.41 12.06 -21.88
N GLY A 264 13.58 13.07 -21.65
CA GLY A 264 12.63 13.15 -20.52
C GLY A 264 11.27 13.68 -20.98
N GLY A 265 10.20 13.39 -20.23
CA GLY A 265 8.84 13.79 -20.61
C GLY A 265 8.27 13.04 -21.83
N HIS A 266 8.98 12.01 -22.30
CA HIS A 266 8.51 11.04 -23.30
C HIS A 266 7.44 10.13 -22.70
N GLN A 267 6.65 9.46 -23.54
CA GLN A 267 5.64 8.50 -23.09
C GLN A 267 5.95 7.10 -23.59
N MET A 268 5.52 6.11 -22.81
CA MET A 268 5.64 4.69 -23.11
C MET A 268 4.35 3.97 -22.76
N CYS A 269 4.02 2.95 -23.54
CA CYS A 269 3.01 1.95 -23.23
C CYS A 269 3.51 0.57 -23.66
N ILE A 270 2.98 -0.49 -23.05
CA ILE A 270 3.33 -1.86 -23.41
C ILE A 270 2.09 -2.58 -23.95
N ASP A 271 2.26 -3.23 -25.11
CA ASP A 271 1.34 -4.22 -25.62
C ASP A 271 1.74 -5.58 -25.03
N PRO A 272 1.00 -6.11 -24.04
CA PRO A 272 1.33 -7.39 -23.41
C PRO A 272 1.07 -8.58 -24.35
N HIS A 273 0.28 -8.42 -25.42
CA HIS A 273 0.02 -9.50 -26.36
C HIS A 273 1.22 -9.76 -27.27
N SER A 274 1.84 -8.70 -27.78
CA SER A 274 3.05 -8.80 -28.62
C SER A 274 4.34 -8.58 -27.84
N GLU A 275 4.26 -8.46 -26.51
CA GLU A 275 5.38 -8.14 -25.61
C GLU A 275 6.25 -6.99 -26.15
N THR A 276 5.58 -5.93 -26.61
CA THR A 276 6.22 -4.80 -27.31
C THR A 276 5.96 -3.50 -26.56
N ILE A 277 7.03 -2.78 -26.25
CA ILE A 277 6.97 -1.47 -25.60
C ILE A 277 7.12 -0.40 -26.66
N PHE A 278 6.17 0.53 -26.73
CA PHE A 278 6.23 1.69 -27.62
C PHE A 278 6.72 2.90 -26.85
N LEU A 279 7.54 3.73 -27.50
CA LEU A 279 8.07 4.97 -26.94
C LEU A 279 7.90 6.10 -27.96
N LEU A 280 7.32 7.22 -27.52
CA LEU A 280 7.07 8.39 -28.37
C LEU A 280 7.65 9.67 -27.75
N GLY A 281 8.38 10.41 -28.59
CA GLY A 281 8.79 11.79 -28.35
C GLY A 281 9.62 12.02 -27.09
N GLY A 282 9.36 13.13 -26.40
CA GLY A 282 10.11 13.62 -25.26
C GLY A 282 11.01 14.81 -25.61
N TRP A 283 11.83 15.22 -24.66
CA TRP A 283 12.79 16.32 -24.80
C TRP A 283 14.20 15.85 -24.46
N ASP A 284 15.17 16.10 -25.34
CA ASP A 284 16.53 15.53 -25.27
C ASP A 284 17.53 16.36 -24.45
N GLY A 285 17.14 17.55 -24.00
CA GLY A 285 18.06 18.55 -23.43
C GLY A 285 18.07 19.86 -24.21
N ASN A 286 17.65 19.82 -25.46
CA ASN A 286 17.72 20.92 -26.41
C ASN A 286 16.40 21.12 -27.16
N GLN A 287 15.79 20.04 -27.64
CA GLN A 287 14.59 20.08 -28.48
C GLN A 287 13.61 18.98 -28.13
N ASP A 288 12.34 19.19 -28.49
CA ASP A 288 11.32 18.15 -28.47
C ASP A 288 11.55 17.16 -29.64
N LEU A 289 11.15 15.92 -29.44
CA LEU A 289 11.32 14.83 -30.39
C LEU A 289 9.95 14.36 -30.92
N SER A 290 9.92 13.92 -32.18
CA SER A 290 8.75 13.33 -32.87
C SER A 290 8.97 11.86 -33.27
N ASP A 291 10.03 11.22 -32.77
CA ASP A 291 10.37 9.83 -33.12
C ASP A 291 9.51 8.80 -32.38
N LEU A 292 9.14 7.72 -33.09
CA LEU A 292 8.40 6.58 -32.56
C LEU A 292 9.27 5.33 -32.60
N TRP A 293 9.43 4.69 -31.45
CA TRP A 293 10.23 3.47 -31.27
C TRP A 293 9.38 2.32 -30.73
N ALA A 294 9.77 1.10 -31.05
CA ALA A 294 9.26 -0.12 -30.43
C ALA A 294 10.40 -1.00 -29.92
N TYR A 295 10.30 -1.48 -28.68
CA TYR A 295 11.17 -2.50 -28.12
C TYR A 295 10.43 -3.82 -28.03
N HIS A 296 10.93 -4.85 -28.70
CA HIS A 296 10.38 -6.19 -28.60
C HIS A 296 11.09 -6.97 -27.49
N VAL A 297 10.37 -7.29 -26.42
CA VAL A 297 10.94 -7.88 -25.19
C VAL A 297 11.61 -9.23 -25.44
N PRO A 298 11.01 -10.19 -26.17
CA PRO A 298 11.65 -11.49 -26.39
C PRO A 298 12.97 -11.41 -27.17
N SER A 299 13.04 -10.57 -28.21
CA SER A 299 14.27 -10.42 -29.02
C SER A 299 15.26 -9.44 -28.42
N LYS A 300 14.85 -8.64 -27.43
CA LYS A 300 15.63 -7.58 -26.78
C LYS A 300 16.16 -6.51 -27.73
N GLN A 301 15.39 -6.18 -28.77
CA GLN A 301 15.80 -5.22 -29.78
C GLN A 301 14.85 -4.04 -29.87
N TRP A 302 15.44 -2.84 -29.94
CA TRP A 302 14.75 -1.63 -30.38
C TRP A 302 14.62 -1.60 -31.91
N ARG A 303 13.48 -1.07 -32.37
CA ARG A 303 13.19 -0.77 -33.77
C ARG A 303 12.65 0.64 -33.85
N LEU A 304 13.31 1.48 -34.66
CA LEU A 304 12.80 2.78 -35.04
C LEU A 304 11.64 2.58 -36.03
N ILE A 305 10.44 2.96 -35.63
CA ILE A 305 9.24 2.88 -36.48
C ILE A 305 9.18 4.12 -37.37
N SER A 306 9.30 5.30 -36.77
CA SER A 306 9.26 6.58 -37.49
C SER A 306 10.30 7.54 -36.91
N LYS A 307 11.07 8.16 -37.81
CA LYS A 307 12.03 9.22 -37.46
C LYS A 307 11.34 10.55 -37.17
N ASP A 308 10.23 10.79 -37.85
CA ASP A 308 9.46 12.01 -37.74
C ASP A 308 7.99 11.70 -38.00
N THR A 309 7.24 11.54 -36.91
CA THR A 309 5.83 11.17 -36.99
C THR A 309 4.98 12.26 -37.67
N GLU A 310 5.37 13.53 -37.63
CA GLU A 310 4.64 14.63 -38.28
C GLU A 310 4.65 14.49 -39.80
N ALA A 311 5.80 14.14 -40.37
CA ALA A 311 5.96 13.88 -41.81
C ALA A 311 5.11 12.68 -42.29
N GLU A 312 4.70 11.81 -41.37
CA GLU A 312 3.86 10.62 -41.62
C GLU A 312 2.39 10.84 -41.23
N GLY A 313 1.96 12.10 -41.05
CA GLY A 313 0.57 12.46 -40.71
C GLY A 313 0.22 12.24 -39.24
N GLY A 314 1.22 12.02 -38.39
CA GLY A 314 1.13 11.87 -36.95
C GLY A 314 1.38 13.17 -36.19
N PRO A 315 1.59 13.06 -34.86
CA PRO A 315 1.80 14.21 -33.99
C PRO A 315 3.13 14.94 -34.24
N SER A 316 3.13 16.27 -34.12
CA SER A 316 4.38 17.06 -34.06
C SER A 316 5.29 16.64 -32.91
N ALA A 317 6.56 17.06 -32.96
CA ALA A 317 7.50 16.92 -31.85
C ALA A 317 6.91 17.45 -30.53
N ARG A 318 7.02 16.65 -29.46
CA ARG A 318 6.36 16.95 -28.18
C ARG A 318 6.95 16.26 -26.96
N SER A 319 6.85 16.92 -25.82
CA SER A 319 7.09 16.38 -24.47
C SER A 319 5.93 16.70 -23.53
N CYS A 320 5.89 16.05 -22.36
CA CYS A 320 4.85 16.20 -21.33
C CYS A 320 3.41 15.93 -21.82
N HIS A 321 3.30 15.19 -22.94
CA HIS A 321 2.08 14.64 -23.49
C HIS A 321 1.72 13.34 -22.76
N LYS A 322 0.57 12.72 -23.10
CA LYS A 322 0.19 11.38 -22.60
C LYS A 322 -0.17 10.44 -23.72
N MET A 323 0.05 9.16 -23.46
CA MET A 323 -0.24 8.05 -24.35
C MET A 323 -0.97 6.93 -23.61
N CYS A 324 -1.98 6.31 -24.23
CA CYS A 324 -2.61 5.11 -23.70
C CYS A 324 -2.91 4.10 -24.82
N LEU A 325 -2.80 2.81 -24.51
CA LEU A 325 -3.01 1.71 -25.46
C LEU A 325 -4.37 1.07 -25.23
N ASP A 326 -5.14 0.86 -26.30
CA ASP A 326 -6.20 -0.15 -26.37
C ASP A 326 -5.56 -1.48 -26.80
N PRO A 327 -5.28 -2.42 -25.89
CA PRO A 327 -4.57 -3.66 -26.24
C PRO A 327 -5.45 -4.61 -27.06
N LYS A 328 -6.78 -4.48 -27.04
CA LYS A 328 -7.68 -5.35 -27.82
C LYS A 328 -7.71 -4.94 -29.29
N ARG A 329 -7.62 -3.65 -29.57
CA ARG A 329 -7.60 -3.09 -30.94
C ARG A 329 -6.20 -2.74 -31.42
N ARG A 330 -5.20 -2.82 -30.53
CA ARG A 330 -3.80 -2.45 -30.79
C ARG A 330 -3.69 -1.02 -31.33
N GLN A 331 -4.38 -0.09 -30.66
CA GLN A 331 -4.44 1.32 -31.01
C GLN A 331 -3.87 2.18 -29.88
N ILE A 332 -2.99 3.11 -30.23
CA ILE A 332 -2.31 4.00 -29.29
C ILE A 332 -2.88 5.41 -29.46
N PHE A 333 -3.44 5.97 -28.41
CA PHE A 333 -3.99 7.34 -28.41
C PHE A 333 -3.00 8.30 -27.76
N THR A 334 -2.82 9.48 -28.37
CA THR A 334 -1.84 10.49 -27.95
C THR A 334 -2.50 11.87 -27.85
N LEU A 335 -2.33 12.53 -26.70
CA LEU A 335 -2.92 13.84 -26.42
C LEU A 335 -1.96 14.78 -25.69
N GLY A 336 -2.07 16.06 -26.01
CA GLY A 336 -1.40 17.17 -25.32
C GLY A 336 0.08 17.32 -25.68
N ARG A 337 0.68 18.39 -25.15
CA ARG A 337 2.11 18.72 -25.27
C ARG A 337 2.43 19.96 -24.44
N TYR A 338 3.68 20.10 -24.03
CA TYR A 338 4.21 21.35 -23.49
C TYR A 338 4.67 22.29 -24.62
N LEU A 339 4.55 23.60 -24.42
CA LEU A 339 5.13 24.64 -25.27
C LEU A 339 5.72 25.76 -24.41
N ASP A 340 6.95 26.18 -24.73
CA ASP A 340 7.58 27.38 -24.15
C ASP A 340 6.74 28.63 -24.49
N CYS A 341 6.67 29.58 -23.55
CA CYS A 341 5.87 30.80 -23.65
C CYS A 341 6.09 31.56 -24.96
N GLN A 342 7.31 31.56 -25.48
CA GLN A 342 7.66 32.25 -26.73
C GLN A 342 6.96 31.68 -27.99
N TYR A 343 6.45 30.44 -27.93
CA TYR A 343 5.78 29.77 -29.05
C TYR A 343 4.25 29.71 -28.91
N ARG A 344 3.68 30.31 -27.85
CA ARG A 344 2.25 30.25 -27.54
C ARG A 344 1.45 31.29 -28.32
N VAL A 345 1.25 31.01 -29.60
CA VAL A 345 0.32 31.71 -30.50
C VAL A 345 -0.97 30.90 -30.66
N PRO A 346 -2.13 31.54 -30.94
CA PRO A 346 -3.42 30.84 -31.05
C PRO A 346 -3.39 29.60 -31.94
N GLU A 347 -2.67 29.65 -33.07
CA GLU A 347 -2.55 28.54 -34.02
C GLU A 347 -1.85 27.32 -33.42
N ASN A 348 -0.88 27.53 -32.52
CA ASN A 348 -0.11 26.46 -31.88
C ASN A 348 -0.76 25.96 -30.58
N LEU A 349 -1.83 26.60 -30.11
CA LEU A 349 -2.54 26.23 -28.87
C LEU A 349 -3.74 25.31 -29.10
N LYS A 350 -3.94 24.84 -30.33
CA LYS A 350 -4.91 23.80 -30.62
C LYS A 350 -4.56 22.50 -29.92
N SER A 351 -5.57 21.84 -29.37
CA SER A 351 -5.41 20.57 -28.67
C SER A 351 -5.62 19.41 -29.64
N ASP A 352 -4.56 19.07 -30.38
CA ASP A 352 -4.58 17.98 -31.34
C ASP A 352 -4.70 16.60 -30.65
N PHE A 353 -5.42 15.68 -31.28
CA PHE A 353 -5.64 14.34 -30.75
C PHE A 353 -5.47 13.28 -31.84
N TYR A 354 -4.57 12.33 -31.61
CA TYR A 354 -4.16 11.33 -32.60
C TYR A 354 -4.38 9.91 -32.11
N VAL A 355 -4.57 9.01 -33.06
CA VAL A 355 -4.44 7.56 -32.86
C VAL A 355 -3.41 6.99 -33.83
N TYR A 356 -2.59 6.08 -33.32
CA TYR A 356 -1.71 5.23 -34.09
C TYR A 356 -2.23 3.80 -34.09
N ASP A 357 -2.42 3.25 -35.27
CA ASP A 357 -2.86 1.87 -35.46
C ASP A 357 -1.64 0.97 -35.67
N ILE A 358 -1.39 0.07 -34.72
CA ILE A 358 -0.17 -0.75 -34.69
C ILE A 358 -0.15 -1.76 -35.84
N GLU A 359 -1.31 -2.25 -36.27
CA GLU A 359 -1.41 -3.29 -37.31
C GLU A 359 -1.12 -2.72 -38.70
N SER A 360 -1.70 -1.56 -39.00
CA SER A 360 -1.49 -0.87 -40.28
C SER A 360 -0.24 0.02 -40.29
N ASN A 361 0.34 0.32 -39.11
CA ASN A 361 1.50 1.20 -38.95
C ASN A 361 1.22 2.61 -39.51
N GLN A 362 0.04 3.16 -39.19
CA GLN A 362 -0.44 4.45 -39.69
C GLN A 362 -0.97 5.33 -38.56
N TRP A 363 -0.75 6.63 -38.71
CA TRP A 363 -1.37 7.66 -37.86
C TRP A 363 -2.70 8.12 -38.43
N THR A 364 -3.59 8.54 -37.54
CA THR A 364 -4.84 9.21 -37.89
C THR A 364 -5.09 10.36 -36.92
N LEU A 365 -5.30 11.56 -37.46
CA LEU A 365 -5.78 12.70 -36.70
C LEU A 365 -7.27 12.49 -36.38
N ILE A 366 -7.60 12.36 -35.10
CA ILE A 366 -8.99 12.24 -34.63
C ILE A 366 -9.64 13.62 -34.61
N SER A 367 -8.92 14.61 -34.10
CA SER A 367 -9.40 15.97 -33.93
C SER A 367 -8.24 16.95 -33.96
N ASP A 368 -8.35 18.01 -34.77
CA ASP A 368 -7.39 19.13 -34.82
C ASP A 368 -7.45 19.99 -33.55
N ASP A 369 -8.63 20.11 -32.92
CA ASP A 369 -8.79 20.82 -31.65
C ASP A 369 -9.88 20.18 -30.77
N THR A 370 -9.48 19.45 -29.73
CA THR A 370 -10.42 18.82 -28.80
C THR A 370 -11.29 19.83 -28.06
N ALA A 371 -10.83 21.05 -27.83
CA ALA A 371 -11.61 22.07 -27.12
C ALA A 371 -12.87 22.48 -27.91
N ALA A 372 -12.74 22.61 -29.24
CA ALA A 372 -13.85 22.88 -30.13
C ALA A 372 -14.93 21.78 -30.13
N LEU A 373 -14.55 20.55 -29.74
CA LEU A 373 -15.44 19.39 -29.65
C LEU A 373 -15.93 19.09 -28.22
N GLY A 374 -15.76 20.04 -27.28
CA GLY A 374 -16.17 19.88 -25.88
C GLY A 374 -15.22 19.05 -25.02
N GLY A 375 -14.03 18.73 -25.55
CA GLY A 375 -12.92 18.11 -24.84
C GLY A 375 -12.01 19.12 -24.13
N PRO A 376 -10.86 18.68 -23.63
CA PRO A 376 -9.90 19.56 -22.97
C PRO A 376 -9.25 20.55 -23.94
N GLN A 377 -8.81 21.70 -23.42
CA GLN A 377 -7.87 22.59 -24.11
C GLN A 377 -6.46 21.97 -24.16
N LEU A 378 -5.53 22.64 -24.84
CA LEU A 378 -4.16 22.13 -24.93
C LEU A 378 -3.51 22.09 -23.54
N ILE A 379 -3.17 20.89 -23.10
CA ILE A 379 -2.71 20.59 -21.74
C ILE A 379 -1.40 19.81 -21.74
N PHE A 380 -0.65 19.94 -20.65
CA PHE A 380 0.56 19.17 -20.38
C PHE A 380 0.59 18.67 -18.93
N ASP A 381 1.40 17.64 -18.67
CA ASP A 381 1.51 16.96 -17.36
C ASP A 381 0.17 16.47 -16.78
N HIS A 382 -0.78 16.20 -17.67
CA HIS A 382 -2.04 15.52 -17.36
C HIS A 382 -1.83 14.00 -17.29
N GLN A 383 -2.87 13.25 -16.96
CA GLN A 383 -2.88 11.80 -17.07
C GLN A 383 -4.01 11.32 -17.98
N MET A 384 -3.79 10.16 -18.61
CA MET A 384 -4.72 9.55 -19.54
C MET A 384 -4.71 8.03 -19.37
N CYS A 385 -5.89 7.42 -19.26
CA CYS A 385 -6.06 5.96 -19.21
C CYS A 385 -7.33 5.54 -19.94
N ILE A 386 -7.44 4.25 -20.30
CA ILE A 386 -8.56 3.73 -21.08
C ILE A 386 -9.29 2.61 -20.34
N ASP A 387 -10.61 2.70 -20.35
CA ASP A 387 -11.51 1.57 -20.12
C ASP A 387 -11.66 0.81 -21.43
N VAL A 388 -10.90 -0.28 -21.56
CA VAL A 388 -10.86 -1.13 -22.75
C VAL A 388 -12.21 -1.81 -23.01
N ALA A 389 -13.02 -2.07 -21.97
CA ALA A 389 -14.31 -2.75 -22.13
C ALA A 389 -15.33 -1.84 -22.81
N LEU A 390 -15.38 -0.57 -22.41
CA LEU A 390 -16.31 0.43 -22.98
C LEU A 390 -15.67 1.34 -24.03
N ARG A 391 -14.38 1.15 -24.35
CA ARG A 391 -13.59 2.02 -25.22
C ARG A 391 -13.76 3.50 -24.88
N THR A 392 -13.61 3.80 -23.58
CA THR A 392 -13.71 5.16 -23.05
C THR A 392 -12.36 5.58 -22.47
N ILE A 393 -11.83 6.70 -22.95
CA ILE A 393 -10.58 7.27 -22.46
C ILE A 393 -10.91 8.33 -21.41
N TYR A 394 -10.25 8.29 -20.26
CA TYR A 394 -10.36 9.31 -19.22
C TYR A 394 -9.10 10.17 -19.22
N VAL A 395 -9.29 11.48 -19.18
CA VAL A 395 -8.23 12.50 -19.17
C VAL A 395 -8.42 13.39 -17.96
N PHE A 396 -7.40 13.52 -17.10
CA PHE A 396 -7.51 14.31 -15.87
C PHE A 396 -6.31 15.21 -15.63
N GLY A 397 -6.61 16.42 -15.15
CA GLY A 397 -5.64 17.37 -14.67
C GLY A 397 -4.75 17.92 -15.77
N GLY A 398 -3.53 18.31 -15.41
CA GLY A 398 -2.66 19.07 -16.29
C GLY A 398 -2.95 20.56 -16.27
N ARG A 399 -1.98 21.35 -16.74
CA ARG A 399 -2.10 22.80 -16.90
C ARG A 399 -2.53 23.13 -18.32
N VAL A 400 -3.47 24.07 -18.43
CA VAL A 400 -3.93 24.61 -19.71
C VAL A 400 -2.92 25.65 -20.20
N LEU A 401 -2.48 25.52 -21.45
CA LEU A 401 -1.62 26.51 -22.08
C LEU A 401 -2.46 27.69 -22.59
N THR A 402 -2.10 28.90 -22.17
CA THR A 402 -2.76 30.15 -22.57
C THR A 402 -1.83 31.02 -23.40
N VAL A 403 -2.42 31.90 -24.23
CA VAL A 403 -1.69 32.88 -25.03
C VAL A 403 -0.94 33.84 -24.10
N HIS A 404 0.33 34.09 -24.40
CA HIS A 404 1.15 35.02 -23.61
C HIS A 404 0.96 36.47 -24.09
N ASN A 405 0.27 37.29 -23.30
CA ASN A 405 0.10 38.73 -23.55
C ASN A 405 1.24 39.55 -22.91
N GLY A 406 2.49 39.29 -23.29
CA GLY A 406 3.65 40.17 -23.07
C GLY A 406 4.06 40.54 -21.63
N ILE A 407 5.37 40.38 -21.37
CA ILE A 407 6.16 40.91 -20.23
C ILE A 407 6.05 40.09 -18.93
N THR A 408 6.76 38.96 -18.89
CA THR A 408 7.73 38.66 -17.81
C THR A 408 8.60 37.50 -18.23
N THR A 409 9.90 37.75 -18.38
CA THR A 409 10.93 36.73 -18.55
C THR A 409 11.19 36.04 -17.22
N GLU A 410 10.75 34.79 -17.05
CA GLU A 410 11.37 33.74 -16.21
C GLU A 410 10.35 32.61 -15.93
N ASP A 411 10.20 31.66 -16.86
CA ASP A 411 9.46 30.40 -16.63
C ASP A 411 10.28 29.15 -17.02
N ARG A 412 11.60 29.30 -17.20
CA ARG A 412 12.50 28.19 -17.59
C ARG A 412 13.05 27.36 -16.43
N SER A 413 12.69 27.68 -15.19
CA SER A 413 12.98 26.83 -14.04
C SER A 413 11.65 26.34 -13.50
N GLY A 414 11.49 25.02 -13.31
CA GLY A 414 10.29 24.39 -12.79
C GLY A 414 9.87 24.79 -11.36
N CYS A 415 10.37 25.91 -10.84
CA CYS A 415 10.05 26.50 -9.54
C CYS A 415 10.25 28.02 -9.60
N VAL A 416 9.36 28.74 -8.91
CA VAL A 416 9.40 30.17 -8.54
C VAL A 416 8.83 31.18 -9.55
N GLY A 417 7.50 31.30 -9.57
CA GLY A 417 6.83 32.53 -10.00
C GLY A 417 6.83 33.59 -8.89
N VAL A 418 7.33 34.79 -9.22
CA VAL A 418 7.23 36.04 -8.46
C VAL A 418 5.79 36.58 -8.56
N ALA A 419 5.35 37.31 -7.52
CA ALA A 419 4.01 37.87 -7.40
C ALA A 419 3.67 38.80 -8.59
N GLY A 420 2.65 38.42 -9.37
CA GLY A 420 2.11 39.27 -10.45
C GLY A 420 1.44 38.52 -11.62
N ALA A 421 1.74 37.24 -11.84
CA ALA A 421 1.12 36.44 -12.90
C ALA A 421 -0.28 35.92 -12.51
N SER A 422 -1.21 35.87 -13.47
CA SER A 422 -2.51 35.20 -13.34
C SER A 422 -2.33 33.78 -12.79
N GLU A 423 -3.21 33.33 -11.89
CA GLU A 423 -3.13 31.98 -11.35
C GLU A 423 -3.14 30.93 -12.47
N PRO A 424 -2.36 29.84 -12.35
CA PRO A 424 -2.33 28.78 -13.35
C PRO A 424 -3.72 28.17 -13.56
N VAL A 425 -4.14 28.05 -14.82
CA VAL A 425 -5.40 27.40 -15.18
C VAL A 425 -5.16 25.89 -15.32
N TYR A 426 -5.99 25.10 -14.66
CA TYR A 426 -5.93 23.64 -14.71
C TYR A 426 -7.12 23.08 -15.50
N SER A 427 -6.91 21.93 -16.14
CA SER A 427 -7.97 21.20 -16.86
C SER A 427 -8.78 20.33 -15.91
N GLY A 428 -10.01 19.98 -16.27
CA GLY A 428 -10.88 19.09 -15.50
C GLY A 428 -10.64 17.58 -15.71
N LEU A 429 -11.63 16.78 -15.34
CA LEU A 429 -11.79 15.37 -15.71
C LEU A 429 -12.73 15.27 -16.91
N PHE A 430 -12.24 14.66 -17.99
CA PHE A 430 -13.00 14.42 -19.21
C PHE A 430 -13.03 12.92 -19.52
N SER A 431 -14.10 12.48 -20.19
CA SER A 431 -14.16 11.19 -20.84
C SER A 431 -14.36 11.37 -22.35
N TYR A 432 -13.66 10.57 -23.13
CA TYR A 432 -13.80 10.47 -24.58
C TYR A 432 -14.26 9.06 -24.95
N HIS A 433 -15.43 8.96 -25.58
CA HIS A 433 -15.94 7.68 -26.06
C HIS A 433 -15.48 7.44 -27.50
N VAL A 434 -14.60 6.46 -27.69
CA VAL A 434 -13.87 6.24 -28.95
C VAL A 434 -14.82 5.91 -30.10
N SER A 435 -15.85 5.10 -29.84
CA SER A 435 -16.72 4.59 -30.92
C SER A 435 -17.66 5.66 -31.49
N THR A 436 -18.00 6.70 -30.72
CA THR A 436 -18.87 7.81 -31.17
C THR A 436 -18.10 9.09 -31.45
N ASN A 437 -16.80 9.14 -31.15
CA ASN A 437 -15.96 10.34 -31.25
C ASN A 437 -16.55 11.54 -30.48
N THR A 438 -16.93 11.30 -29.22
CA THR A 438 -17.59 12.33 -28.38
C THR A 438 -16.86 12.53 -27.06
N TRP A 439 -16.64 13.79 -26.71
CA TRP A 439 -16.14 14.21 -25.41
C TRP A 439 -17.28 14.51 -24.43
N LYS A 440 -17.03 14.27 -23.14
CA LYS A 440 -17.89 14.67 -22.03
C LYS A 440 -17.03 15.18 -20.89
N ASN A 441 -17.35 16.36 -20.38
CA ASN A 441 -16.76 16.89 -19.15
C ASN A 441 -17.45 16.23 -17.94
N LEU A 442 -16.68 15.52 -17.14
CA LEU A 442 -17.17 14.81 -15.95
C LEU A 442 -17.02 15.65 -14.68
N CYS A 443 -15.93 16.41 -14.57
CA CYS A 443 -15.67 17.30 -13.44
C CYS A 443 -14.83 18.49 -13.91
N SER A 444 -15.32 19.72 -13.69
CA SER A 444 -14.57 20.93 -14.02
C SER A 444 -13.72 21.39 -12.84
N ASP A 445 -12.57 21.99 -13.11
CA ASP A 445 -11.74 22.63 -12.07
C ASP A 445 -12.33 24.01 -11.73
N SER A 446 -13.37 24.06 -10.88
CA SER A 446 -13.99 25.33 -10.45
C SER A 446 -13.43 25.81 -9.10
N PRO A 447 -12.96 27.06 -8.99
CA PRO A 447 -12.67 27.69 -7.69
C PRO A 447 -13.96 28.05 -6.92
N VAL A 448 -15.12 28.05 -7.60
CA VAL A 448 -16.42 28.44 -7.05
C VAL A 448 -17.31 27.19 -6.94
N GLN A 449 -17.14 26.46 -5.84
CA GLN A 449 -18.25 25.74 -5.20
C GLN A 449 -18.28 26.21 -3.75
N GLN A 450 -18.96 27.34 -3.56
CA GLN A 450 -19.43 27.82 -2.26
C GLN A 450 -20.77 27.14 -1.96
N GLU A 451 -20.70 25.98 -1.32
CA GLU A 451 -21.70 25.39 -0.42
C GLU A 451 -20.94 24.24 0.30
N PRO A 452 -21.04 24.05 1.63
CA PRO A 452 -20.33 23.00 2.33
C PRO A 452 -21.01 21.64 2.04
N SER A 453 -20.77 21.07 0.86
CA SER A 453 -21.15 19.68 0.59
C SER A 453 -20.12 18.75 1.23
N ASN A 454 -20.61 17.74 1.97
CA ASN A 454 -19.82 16.66 2.60
C ASN A 454 -19.07 15.74 1.61
N THR A 455 -18.97 16.12 0.33
CA THR A 455 -18.39 15.32 -0.74
C THR A 455 -16.94 15.75 -1.02
N PRO A 456 -15.98 14.82 -1.05
CA PRO A 456 -14.61 15.13 -1.46
C PRO A 456 -14.58 15.75 -2.86
N VAL A 457 -13.93 16.91 -3.02
CA VAL A 457 -13.81 17.58 -4.31
C VAL A 457 -12.51 17.17 -4.98
N LEU A 458 -12.62 16.58 -6.18
CA LEU A 458 -11.48 16.22 -7.00
C LEU A 458 -10.87 17.50 -7.63
N ARG A 459 -9.74 17.94 -7.09
CA ARG A 459 -9.01 19.12 -7.61
C ARG A 459 -7.96 18.73 -8.63
N SER A 460 -7.90 19.47 -9.73
CA SER A 460 -6.93 19.24 -10.79
C SER A 460 -5.50 19.63 -10.39
N ARG A 461 -4.53 19.00 -11.04
CA ARG A 461 -3.12 19.05 -10.64
C ARG A 461 -2.24 18.56 -11.79
N VAL A 462 -0.95 18.88 -11.74
CA VAL A 462 0.06 18.37 -12.67
C VAL A 462 0.88 17.26 -12.03
N SER A 463 1.51 16.43 -12.86
CA SER A 463 2.56 15.51 -12.43
C SER A 463 2.14 14.45 -11.39
N HIS A 464 0.82 14.27 -11.25
CA HIS A 464 0.17 13.22 -10.46
C HIS A 464 0.16 11.89 -11.22
N SER A 465 -0.22 10.81 -10.55
CA SER A 465 -0.52 9.53 -11.19
C SER A 465 -2.03 9.29 -11.25
N MET A 466 -2.52 8.72 -12.36
CA MET A 466 -3.90 8.27 -12.51
C MET A 466 -3.93 6.89 -13.15
N LEU A 467 -4.68 5.97 -12.54
CA LEU A 467 -4.75 4.56 -12.94
C LEU A 467 -6.22 4.13 -13.02
N PHE A 468 -6.58 3.32 -14.02
CA PHE A 468 -7.94 2.77 -14.13
C PHE A 468 -7.96 1.32 -13.67
N HIS A 469 -8.89 1.00 -12.76
CA HIS A 469 -9.13 -0.37 -12.32
C HIS A 469 -10.32 -0.97 -13.08
N PRO A 470 -10.12 -1.94 -14.00
CA PRO A 470 -11.19 -2.44 -14.86
C PRO A 470 -12.30 -3.20 -14.12
N ILE A 471 -11.98 -3.88 -13.01
CA ILE A 471 -12.97 -4.64 -12.23
C ILE A 471 -13.86 -3.71 -11.41
N TYR A 472 -13.27 -2.85 -10.57
CA TYR A 472 -14.02 -1.87 -9.78
C TYR A 472 -14.54 -0.67 -10.58
N ARG A 473 -14.05 -0.48 -11.80
CA ARG A 473 -14.37 0.67 -12.67
C ARG A 473 -14.11 2.01 -11.97
N LYS A 474 -12.98 2.09 -11.27
CA LYS A 474 -12.54 3.30 -10.55
C LYS A 474 -11.24 3.86 -11.13
N LEU A 475 -11.14 5.18 -11.14
CA LEU A 475 -9.88 5.89 -11.33
C LEU A 475 -9.22 6.10 -9.97
N PHE A 476 -7.99 5.66 -9.80
CA PHE A 476 -7.15 5.94 -8.65
C PHE A 476 -6.22 7.11 -8.98
N ILE A 477 -6.28 8.18 -8.19
CA ILE A 477 -5.56 9.43 -8.44
C ILE A 477 -4.71 9.77 -7.23
N PHE A 478 -3.41 9.82 -7.43
CA PHE A 478 -2.43 9.95 -6.36
C PHE A 478 -1.47 11.11 -6.59
N ALA A 479 -1.26 11.90 -5.51
CA ALA A 479 -0.23 12.91 -5.39
C ALA A 479 -0.25 13.99 -6.49
N GLY A 480 0.92 14.53 -6.84
CA GLY A 480 1.13 15.55 -7.86
C GLY A 480 1.35 16.94 -7.26
N GLN A 481 1.20 17.96 -8.09
CA GLN A 481 1.44 19.34 -7.69
C GLN A 481 0.28 20.23 -8.13
N ARG A 482 -0.16 21.10 -7.23
CA ARG A 482 -1.05 22.21 -7.54
C ARG A 482 -0.42 23.49 -7.01
N ASN A 483 -0.29 24.50 -7.87
CA ASN A 483 0.44 25.73 -7.55
C ASN A 483 1.86 25.42 -7.03
N LYS A 484 2.19 25.91 -5.83
CA LYS A 484 3.48 25.66 -5.15
C LYS A 484 3.44 24.45 -4.22
N ASP A 485 2.27 23.81 -4.06
CA ASP A 485 2.06 22.73 -3.11
C ASP A 485 2.26 21.37 -3.78
N TYR A 486 3.18 20.58 -3.23
CA TYR A 486 3.30 19.16 -3.52
C TYR A 486 2.29 18.40 -2.67
N LEU A 487 1.51 17.57 -3.36
CA LEU A 487 0.42 16.79 -2.80
C LEU A 487 0.89 15.34 -2.63
N ASN A 488 0.35 14.69 -1.61
CA ASN A 488 0.50 13.27 -1.31
C ASN A 488 -0.87 12.67 -0.88
N ASP A 489 -1.94 13.34 -1.27
CA ASP A 489 -3.31 12.89 -1.13
C ASP A 489 -3.61 11.77 -2.14
N PHE A 490 -4.62 10.96 -1.82
CA PHE A 490 -4.98 9.79 -2.60
C PHE A 490 -6.50 9.65 -2.66
N PHE A 491 -7.05 9.55 -3.87
CA PHE A 491 -8.48 9.45 -4.12
C PHE A 491 -8.81 8.29 -5.04
N SER A 492 -10.05 7.81 -4.96
CA SER A 492 -10.67 7.10 -6.06
C SER A 492 -11.89 7.85 -6.60
N TYR A 493 -12.13 7.74 -7.91
CA TYR A 493 -13.31 8.27 -8.60
C TYR A 493 -14.01 7.12 -9.29
N ASP A 494 -15.25 6.85 -8.91
CA ASP A 494 -16.09 5.84 -9.52
C ASP A 494 -16.68 6.37 -10.83
N VAL A 495 -16.34 5.75 -11.97
CA VAL A 495 -16.67 6.32 -13.28
C VAL A 495 -18.14 6.17 -13.65
N ASP A 496 -18.87 5.26 -12.98
CA ASP A 496 -20.27 4.98 -13.27
C ASP A 496 -21.20 5.89 -12.43
N SER A 497 -20.87 6.06 -11.15
CA SER A 497 -21.66 6.88 -10.20
C SER A 497 -21.18 8.34 -10.09
N GLY A 498 -19.93 8.63 -10.46
CA GLY A 498 -19.29 9.93 -10.29
C GLY A 498 -18.89 10.25 -8.84
N LEU A 499 -18.95 9.27 -7.94
CA LEU A 499 -18.59 9.45 -6.52
C LEU A 499 -17.07 9.51 -6.35
N VAL A 500 -16.62 10.49 -5.55
CA VAL A 500 -15.22 10.64 -5.13
C VAL A 500 -15.07 10.07 -3.73
N GLU A 501 -14.18 9.10 -3.58
CA GLU A 501 -13.77 8.53 -2.31
C GLU A 501 -12.36 9.03 -1.97
N HIS A 502 -12.19 9.55 -0.76
CA HIS A 502 -10.91 10.07 -0.31
C HIS A 502 -10.19 9.01 0.55
N ILE A 503 -9.16 8.39 -0.02
CA ILE A 503 -8.41 7.27 0.59
C ILE A 503 -7.41 7.80 1.64
N SER A 504 -6.67 8.86 1.34
CA SER A 504 -5.69 9.47 2.25
C SER A 504 -5.55 10.97 1.99
N ASP A 505 -5.42 11.78 3.05
CA ASP A 505 -5.19 13.24 2.95
C ASP A 505 -3.71 13.59 2.98
N GLY A 506 -2.84 12.58 3.06
CA GLY A 506 -1.40 12.80 3.17
C GLY A 506 -0.94 13.42 4.50
N SER A 507 -1.83 13.53 5.50
CA SER A 507 -1.54 14.19 6.79
C SER A 507 -0.96 13.26 7.85
N LYS A 508 -0.93 11.94 7.62
CA LYS A 508 -0.25 10.98 8.49
C LYS A 508 1.25 11.30 8.47
N ARG A 509 1.75 11.89 9.56
CA ARG A 509 3.16 12.32 9.71
C ARG A 509 4.15 11.18 9.93
N ASP A 510 3.72 9.91 9.93
CA ASP A 510 4.68 8.81 9.84
C ASP A 510 5.19 8.76 8.40
N ALA A 511 6.29 9.46 8.14
CA ALA A 511 6.99 9.47 6.85
C ALA A 511 7.50 8.07 6.41
N SER A 512 7.39 7.08 7.30
CA SER A 512 7.63 5.66 7.06
C SER A 512 6.41 4.91 6.52
N ALA A 513 5.19 5.41 6.72
CA ALA A 513 3.95 4.70 6.42
C ALA A 513 3.24 5.18 5.14
N LEU A 514 3.72 6.27 4.53
CA LEU A 514 3.20 6.79 3.27
C LEU A 514 4.35 7.17 2.34
N PRO A 515 4.14 7.06 1.01
CA PRO A 515 5.06 7.65 0.07
C PRO A 515 5.13 9.17 0.23
N ALA A 516 6.31 9.76 0.04
CA ALA A 516 6.57 11.18 0.29
C ALA A 516 5.83 12.11 -0.70
N ALA A 517 5.69 13.40 -0.41
CA ALA A 517 5.23 14.35 -1.43
C ALA A 517 6.35 14.58 -2.47
N GLY A 518 6.00 14.58 -3.76
CA GLY A 518 7.02 14.63 -4.82
C GLY A 518 6.49 15.08 -6.17
N PHE A 519 7.41 15.18 -7.13
CA PHE A 519 7.13 15.64 -8.50
C PHE A 519 7.30 14.51 -9.52
N THR A 520 6.41 14.47 -10.52
CA THR A 520 6.43 13.50 -11.64
C THR A 520 6.54 12.04 -11.22
N GLN A 521 5.78 11.68 -10.20
CA GLN A 521 5.68 10.30 -9.75
C GLN A 521 5.08 9.44 -10.88
N ARG A 522 5.47 8.17 -10.92
CA ARG A 522 4.94 7.21 -11.87
C ARG A 522 4.33 6.07 -11.10
N ALA A 523 3.12 5.70 -11.49
CA ALA A 523 2.44 4.57 -10.93
C ALA A 523 1.93 3.65 -12.03
N THR A 524 1.80 2.38 -11.68
CA THR A 524 1.23 1.31 -12.49
C THR A 524 0.28 0.51 -11.61
N ILE A 525 -0.58 -0.32 -12.21
CA ILE A 525 -1.58 -1.12 -11.49
C ILE A 525 -1.59 -2.55 -12.00
N ASP A 526 -1.74 -3.50 -11.07
CA ASP A 526 -2.15 -4.87 -11.36
C ASP A 526 -3.60 -5.09 -10.88
N PRO A 527 -4.58 -5.07 -11.80
CA PRO A 527 -5.98 -5.27 -11.46
C PRO A 527 -6.35 -6.68 -10.99
N GLN A 528 -5.47 -7.67 -11.15
CA GLN A 528 -5.72 -9.04 -10.69
C GLN A 528 -5.25 -9.22 -9.25
N LEU A 529 -4.13 -8.57 -8.90
CA LEU A 529 -3.58 -8.58 -7.56
C LEU A 529 -4.21 -7.50 -6.66
N ASP A 530 -4.95 -6.56 -7.24
CA ASP A 530 -5.46 -5.37 -6.54
C ASP A 530 -4.31 -4.56 -5.91
N GLU A 531 -3.23 -4.39 -6.67
CA GLU A 531 -1.99 -3.74 -6.24
C GLU A 531 -1.69 -2.53 -7.13
N ILE A 532 -1.36 -1.39 -6.51
CA ILE A 532 -0.83 -0.20 -7.20
C ILE A 532 0.64 -0.07 -6.85
N TYR A 533 1.48 0.02 -7.87
CA TYR A 533 2.92 0.21 -7.70
C TYR A 533 3.26 1.67 -7.97
N VAL A 534 4.09 2.27 -7.12
CA VAL A 534 4.50 3.68 -7.28
C VAL A 534 6.01 3.79 -7.18
N ASP A 535 6.60 4.34 -8.23
CA ASP A 535 8.00 4.71 -8.28
C ASP A 535 8.19 6.21 -8.01
N TYR A 536 9.12 6.49 -7.12
CA TYR A 536 9.49 7.82 -6.68
C TYR A 536 10.91 8.14 -7.10
N GLY A 537 11.06 9.29 -7.77
CA GLY A 537 12.35 9.82 -8.16
C GLY A 537 12.70 11.18 -7.54
N LEU A 538 11.73 11.99 -7.11
CA LEU A 538 11.99 13.28 -6.45
C LEU A 538 11.11 13.40 -5.20
N SER A 539 11.75 13.47 -4.03
CA SER A 539 11.09 13.70 -2.74
C SER A 539 11.47 15.08 -2.23
N LYS A 540 10.47 15.91 -1.92
CA LYS A 540 10.70 17.19 -1.23
C LYS A 540 10.31 17.03 0.22
N ASP A 541 11.29 16.79 1.07
CA ASP A 541 11.09 16.79 2.50
C ASP A 541 10.84 18.24 2.96
N LYS A 542 9.69 18.50 3.60
CA LYS A 542 9.34 19.83 4.08
C LYS A 542 10.31 20.34 5.17
N GLU A 543 11.06 19.45 5.80
CA GLU A 543 12.02 19.80 6.86
C GLU A 543 13.43 20.11 6.33
N LYS A 544 13.80 19.59 5.14
CA LYS A 544 15.07 19.88 4.48
C LYS A 544 14.89 21.00 3.46
N ARG A 545 15.79 21.98 3.45
CA ARG A 545 15.71 23.13 2.52
C ARG A 545 16.02 22.75 1.07
N ASP A 546 16.64 21.59 0.85
CA ASP A 546 17.08 21.14 -0.47
C ASP A 546 16.21 20.01 -1.03
N ASP A 547 15.88 20.13 -2.32
CA ASP A 547 15.21 19.09 -3.09
C ASP A 547 16.14 17.88 -3.24
N SER A 548 15.75 16.71 -2.72
CA SER A 548 16.53 15.48 -2.86
C SER A 548 15.88 14.53 -3.86
N VAL A 549 16.62 14.20 -4.91
CA VAL A 549 16.28 13.14 -5.87
C VAL A 549 16.61 11.82 -5.18
N GLN A 550 15.60 11.01 -4.87
CA GLN A 550 15.75 9.73 -4.14
C GLN A 550 14.96 8.66 -4.85
N ASN A 551 15.42 7.41 -4.77
CA ASN A 551 14.67 6.27 -5.25
C ASN A 551 13.85 5.68 -4.11
N SER A 552 12.54 5.52 -4.32
CA SER A 552 11.77 4.59 -3.52
C SER A 552 10.65 3.97 -4.32
N PHE A 553 10.32 2.73 -3.99
CA PHE A 553 9.29 1.98 -4.68
C PHE A 553 8.30 1.43 -3.66
N TRP A 554 7.03 1.68 -3.91
CA TRP A 554 5.94 1.43 -2.98
C TRP A 554 4.88 0.56 -3.62
N VAL A 555 4.23 -0.26 -2.80
CA VAL A 555 3.04 -1.02 -3.18
C VAL A 555 1.89 -0.54 -2.30
N TYR A 556 0.77 -0.20 -2.90
CA TYR A 556 -0.49 -0.01 -2.22
C TYR A 556 -1.40 -1.20 -2.49
N TYR A 557 -1.83 -1.85 -1.41
CA TYR A 557 -2.74 -2.98 -1.44
C TYR A 557 -4.19 -2.49 -1.34
N ILE A 558 -4.94 -2.52 -2.45
CA ILE A 558 -6.27 -1.89 -2.53
C ILE A 558 -7.25 -2.51 -1.55
N LYS A 559 -7.26 -3.84 -1.39
CA LYS A 559 -8.20 -4.53 -0.48
C LYS A 559 -7.90 -4.24 0.99
N GLN A 560 -6.62 -4.11 1.33
CA GLN A 560 -6.14 -3.90 2.70
C GLN A 560 -6.12 -2.41 3.08
N ASN A 561 -6.19 -1.51 2.09
CA ASN A 561 -6.03 -0.07 2.27
C ASN A 561 -4.72 0.29 3.00
N GLU A 562 -3.62 -0.32 2.56
CA GLU A 562 -2.32 -0.24 3.22
C GLU A 562 -1.19 -0.02 2.20
N TRP A 563 -0.22 0.80 2.60
CA TRP A 563 1.02 1.03 1.87
C TRP A 563 2.17 0.21 2.45
N SER A 564 3.02 -0.33 1.57
CA SER A 564 4.27 -0.98 1.94
C SER A 564 5.42 -0.41 1.11
N CYS A 565 6.53 -0.10 1.76
CA CYS A 565 7.76 0.33 1.10
C CYS A 565 8.57 -0.89 0.70
N VAL A 566 8.72 -1.15 -0.60
CA VAL A 566 9.48 -2.29 -1.13
C VAL A 566 10.97 -2.04 -1.05
N TYR A 567 11.40 -0.86 -1.48
CA TYR A 567 12.79 -0.43 -1.29
C TYR A 567 12.86 1.10 -1.24
N ARG A 568 13.88 1.61 -0.54
CA ARG A 568 14.22 3.03 -0.49
C ARG A 568 15.74 3.17 -0.49
N ASN A 569 16.24 4.09 -1.30
CA ASN A 569 17.65 4.43 -1.38
C ASN A 569 17.83 5.95 -1.31
N GLU A 570 18.53 6.38 -0.26
CA GLU A 570 18.74 7.79 0.06
C GLU A 570 20.16 8.28 -0.28
N ASN A 571 20.99 7.45 -0.92
CA ASN A 571 22.36 7.82 -1.27
C ASN A 571 22.37 8.93 -2.34
N ALA A 572 23.10 10.01 -2.07
CA ALA A 572 23.24 11.15 -2.99
C ALA A 572 24.63 11.23 -3.65
N GLU A 573 25.57 10.39 -3.24
CA GLU A 573 26.98 10.49 -3.65
C GLU A 573 27.22 9.92 -5.05
N GLU A 574 27.96 10.65 -5.90
CA GLU A 574 28.28 10.18 -7.26
C GLU A 574 29.10 8.88 -7.26
N GLN A 575 29.97 8.68 -6.27
CA GLN A 575 30.76 7.45 -6.14
C GLN A 575 29.89 6.22 -5.88
N TYR A 576 28.81 6.38 -5.12
CA TYR A 576 27.83 5.32 -4.88
C TYR A 576 27.15 4.93 -6.20
N TRP A 577 26.62 5.92 -6.92
CA TRP A 577 25.89 5.68 -8.17
C TRP A 577 26.78 5.16 -9.30
N SER A 578 28.06 5.50 -9.29
CA SER A 578 29.06 4.88 -10.19
C SER A 578 29.22 3.38 -9.93
N LYS A 579 29.27 2.95 -8.66
CA LYS A 579 29.32 1.52 -8.29
C LYS A 579 28.01 0.81 -8.61
N MET A 580 26.88 1.49 -8.44
CA MET A 580 25.54 0.91 -8.63
C MET A 580 25.02 0.94 -10.07
N GLN A 581 25.78 1.48 -11.03
CA GLN A 581 25.36 1.69 -12.43
C GLN A 581 24.85 0.44 -13.16
N HIS A 582 25.17 -0.76 -12.67
CA HIS A 582 24.71 -2.05 -13.23
C HIS A 582 23.74 -2.81 -12.32
N LEU A 583 23.46 -2.29 -11.12
CA LEU A 583 22.68 -2.94 -10.08
C LEU A 583 21.32 -2.26 -9.89
N GLU A 584 21.26 -0.93 -9.99
CA GLU A 584 20.02 -0.17 -9.85
C GLU A 584 20.07 1.16 -10.65
N PRO A 585 18.91 1.65 -11.14
CA PRO A 585 18.85 2.96 -11.79
C PRO A 585 19.12 4.08 -10.79
N CYS A 586 19.85 5.13 -11.19
CA CYS A 586 19.99 6.32 -10.36
C CYS A 586 18.66 7.09 -10.18
N PRO A 587 18.52 7.93 -9.13
CA PRO A 587 17.33 8.74 -8.92
C PRO A 587 17.05 9.71 -10.07
N ARG A 588 15.77 9.81 -10.47
CA ARG A 588 15.38 10.54 -11.69
C ARG A 588 13.91 10.95 -11.73
N PHE A 589 13.62 12.08 -12.36
CA PHE A 589 12.26 12.55 -12.62
C PHE A 589 11.98 12.65 -14.12
N ALA A 590 10.72 12.88 -14.52
CA ALA A 590 10.31 12.92 -15.93
C ALA A 590 10.74 11.68 -16.76
N HIS A 591 10.97 10.55 -16.10
CA HIS A 591 11.12 9.23 -16.71
C HIS A 591 9.74 8.65 -17.01
N GLN A 592 9.71 7.47 -17.62
CA GLN A 592 8.49 6.69 -17.79
C GLN A 592 8.68 5.25 -17.29
N LEU A 593 7.63 4.75 -16.64
CA LEU A 593 7.53 3.39 -16.12
C LEU A 593 6.28 2.72 -16.71
N VAL A 594 6.42 1.53 -17.27
CA VAL A 594 5.31 0.72 -17.76
C VAL A 594 5.33 -0.67 -17.12
N TYR A 595 4.15 -1.28 -17.01
CA TYR A 595 3.98 -2.56 -16.34
C TYR A 595 3.37 -3.61 -17.27
N ASP A 596 4.07 -4.73 -17.41
CA ASP A 596 3.58 -5.95 -18.01
C ASP A 596 2.82 -6.75 -16.95
N HIS A 597 1.49 -6.69 -16.97
CA HIS A 597 0.66 -7.42 -16.02
C HIS A 597 0.59 -8.93 -16.30
N VAL A 598 1.02 -9.40 -17.47
CA VAL A 598 1.07 -10.84 -17.80
C VAL A 598 2.33 -11.44 -17.18
N ASN A 599 3.48 -10.83 -17.43
CA ASN A 599 4.76 -11.32 -16.93
C ASN A 599 5.15 -10.77 -15.55
N LYS A 600 4.37 -9.83 -15.00
CA LYS A 600 4.58 -9.16 -13.70
C LYS A 600 5.92 -8.40 -13.63
N VAL A 601 6.26 -7.68 -14.70
CA VAL A 601 7.54 -6.97 -14.85
C VAL A 601 7.32 -5.49 -15.15
N HIS A 602 8.16 -4.64 -14.58
CA HIS A 602 8.20 -3.22 -14.87
C HIS A 602 9.37 -2.85 -15.79
N TYR A 603 9.18 -1.85 -16.63
CA TYR A 603 10.21 -1.31 -17.52
C TYR A 603 10.33 0.20 -17.35
N LEU A 604 11.54 0.69 -17.11
CA LEU A 604 11.85 2.10 -16.90
C LEU A 604 12.82 2.59 -17.97
N PHE A 605 12.54 3.75 -18.57
CA PHE A 605 13.44 4.38 -19.55
C PHE A 605 13.67 5.86 -19.26
N GLY A 606 14.91 6.30 -19.47
CA GLY A 606 15.32 7.70 -19.54
C GLY A 606 14.99 8.54 -18.30
N GLY A 607 14.72 9.84 -18.51
CA GLY A 607 14.41 10.81 -17.45
C GLY A 607 15.53 11.83 -17.21
N ASN A 608 15.39 12.60 -16.13
CA ASN A 608 16.36 13.62 -15.69
C ASN A 608 16.88 13.24 -14.29
N PRO A 609 18.21 13.11 -14.09
CA PRO A 609 18.79 12.73 -12.79
C PRO A 609 18.79 13.88 -11.76
N GLY A 610 18.28 15.07 -12.10
CA GLY A 610 18.18 16.22 -11.21
C GLY A 610 19.51 16.83 -10.78
N LYS A 611 20.56 16.69 -11.60
CA LYS A 611 21.85 17.36 -11.37
C LYS A 611 21.71 18.87 -11.60
N ALA A 612 21.80 19.66 -10.53
CA ALA A 612 21.69 21.12 -10.58
C ALA A 612 22.76 21.77 -11.49
N SER A 613 23.95 21.18 -11.60
CA SER A 613 25.04 21.61 -12.49
C SER A 613 24.75 21.35 -13.98
N SER A 614 23.75 20.52 -14.30
CA SER A 614 23.43 20.11 -15.67
C SER A 614 21.91 19.89 -15.82
N PRO A 615 21.08 20.95 -15.72
CA PRO A 615 19.61 20.84 -15.69
C PRO A 615 19.02 20.27 -16.99
N LYS A 616 19.76 20.41 -18.09
CA LYS A 616 19.40 19.89 -19.42
C LYS A 616 19.75 18.40 -19.60
N LEU A 617 20.51 17.80 -18.68
CA LEU A 617 20.90 16.40 -18.78
C LEU A 617 19.67 15.50 -18.83
N ARG A 618 19.70 14.53 -19.74
CA ARG A 618 18.69 13.47 -19.85
C ARG A 618 19.38 12.11 -19.89
N LEU A 619 18.64 11.07 -19.56
CA LEU A 619 19.14 9.69 -19.59
C LEU A 619 18.50 8.93 -20.76
N ASP A 620 19.16 7.87 -21.18
CA ASP A 620 18.75 6.90 -22.21
C ASP A 620 18.92 5.45 -21.75
N ASP A 621 19.22 5.24 -20.47
CA ASP A 621 19.33 3.91 -19.88
C ASP A 621 17.96 3.24 -19.77
N PHE A 622 17.95 1.92 -20.00
CA PHE A 622 16.76 1.10 -20.00
C PHE A 622 16.86 0.02 -18.93
N TRP A 623 15.83 -0.11 -18.11
CA TRP A 623 15.85 -0.97 -16.93
C TRP A 623 14.63 -1.86 -16.85
N ARG A 624 14.84 -3.06 -16.31
CA ARG A 624 13.79 -4.01 -15.94
C ARG A 624 13.74 -4.12 -14.42
N LEU A 625 12.55 -3.97 -13.83
CA LEU A 625 12.29 -4.27 -12.43
C LEU A 625 11.40 -5.50 -12.31
N THR A 626 11.86 -6.48 -11.53
CA THR A 626 11.07 -7.65 -11.15
C THR A 626 10.84 -7.62 -9.64
N LEU A 627 9.57 -7.73 -9.23
CA LEU A 627 9.19 -7.86 -7.83
C LEU A 627 8.95 -9.34 -7.53
N TYR A 628 9.59 -9.85 -6.49
CA TYR A 628 9.42 -11.25 -6.09
C TYR A 628 9.16 -11.34 -4.59
N ARG A 629 8.28 -12.28 -4.26
CA ARG A 629 8.13 -12.83 -2.90
C ARG A 629 8.94 -14.13 -2.81
N PRO A 630 9.18 -14.66 -1.61
CA PRO A 630 9.82 -15.96 -1.45
C PRO A 630 9.11 -17.04 -2.26
N THR A 631 9.89 -17.79 -3.03
CA THR A 631 9.38 -18.90 -3.84
C THR A 631 9.24 -20.18 -3.02
N TYR A 632 8.44 -21.14 -3.50
CA TYR A 632 8.32 -22.45 -2.84
C TYR A 632 9.68 -23.16 -2.63
N PRO A 633 10.62 -23.18 -3.60
CA PRO A 633 11.97 -23.70 -3.36
C PRO A 633 12.74 -22.98 -2.26
N GLN A 634 12.65 -21.64 -2.19
CA GLN A 634 13.32 -20.87 -1.14
C GLN A 634 12.74 -21.16 0.26
N LEU A 635 11.41 -21.29 0.37
CA LEU A 635 10.77 -21.72 1.61
C LEU A 635 11.20 -23.13 2.01
N LEU A 636 11.27 -24.05 1.03
CA LEU A 636 11.72 -25.41 1.28
C LEU A 636 13.16 -25.43 1.83
N GLN A 637 14.06 -24.66 1.23
CA GLN A 637 15.44 -24.53 1.71
C GLN A 637 15.48 -23.96 3.13
N ARG A 638 14.64 -22.96 3.45
CA ARG A 638 14.53 -22.42 4.81
C ARG A 638 14.02 -23.47 5.81
N PHE A 639 13.01 -24.25 5.46
CA PHE A 639 12.50 -25.32 6.33
C PHE A 639 13.54 -26.40 6.60
N ARG A 640 14.26 -26.84 5.55
CA ARG A 640 15.38 -27.78 5.70
C ARG A 640 16.43 -27.22 6.63
N PHE A 641 16.82 -25.96 6.43
CA PHE A 641 17.78 -25.30 7.29
C PHE A 641 17.35 -25.30 8.75
N LEU A 642 16.11 -24.89 9.06
CA LEU A 642 15.59 -24.89 10.44
C LEU A 642 15.62 -26.29 11.06
N ILE A 643 15.09 -27.29 10.37
CA ILE A 643 15.04 -28.67 10.88
C ILE A 643 16.45 -29.22 11.12
N ARG A 644 17.36 -29.06 10.15
CA ARG A 644 18.75 -29.54 10.26
C ARG A 644 19.55 -28.77 11.30
N LYS A 645 19.30 -27.47 11.49
CA LYS A 645 19.93 -26.63 12.52
C LYS A 645 19.62 -27.14 13.93
N TYR A 646 18.36 -27.41 14.24
CA TYR A 646 18.00 -27.93 15.57
C TYR A 646 18.50 -29.37 15.77
N ARG A 647 18.46 -30.21 14.73
CA ARG A 647 19.10 -31.54 14.79
C ARG A 647 20.60 -31.44 15.09
N PHE A 648 21.30 -30.50 14.48
CA PHE A 648 22.71 -30.24 14.76
C PHE A 648 22.93 -29.79 16.21
N GLN A 649 22.06 -28.94 16.76
CA GLN A 649 22.15 -28.52 18.17
C GLN A 649 21.95 -29.69 19.13
N GLU A 650 21.01 -30.59 18.85
CA GLU A 650 20.84 -31.82 19.65
C GLU A 650 22.08 -32.71 19.56
N LEU A 651 22.59 -32.96 18.34
CA LEU A 651 23.81 -33.73 18.13
C LEU A 651 25.01 -33.09 18.85
N ALA A 652 25.19 -31.77 18.78
CA ALA A 652 26.32 -31.10 19.43
C ALA A 652 26.30 -31.28 20.95
N SER A 653 25.11 -31.44 21.55
CA SER A 653 24.96 -31.68 22.98
C SER A 653 25.23 -33.13 23.40
N SER A 654 25.11 -34.11 22.49
CA SER A 654 25.28 -35.53 22.77
C SER A 654 26.57 -36.14 22.23
N ASP A 655 26.96 -35.77 21.00
CA ASP A 655 28.12 -36.27 20.26
C ASP A 655 28.67 -35.16 19.34
N SER A 656 29.70 -34.47 19.84
CA SER A 656 30.35 -33.35 19.15
C SER A 656 31.04 -33.76 17.84
N LEU A 657 31.52 -35.00 17.73
CA LEU A 657 32.18 -35.50 16.51
C LEU A 657 31.15 -35.75 15.41
N GLN A 658 30.04 -36.40 15.76
CA GLN A 658 28.93 -36.60 14.83
C GLN A 658 28.29 -35.26 14.41
N ALA A 659 28.18 -34.31 15.34
CA ALA A 659 27.70 -32.96 15.05
C ALA A 659 28.60 -32.23 14.06
N LEU A 660 29.92 -32.30 14.22
CA LEU A 660 30.89 -31.70 13.30
C LEU A 660 30.75 -32.30 11.89
N HIS A 661 30.67 -33.61 11.78
CA HIS A 661 30.45 -34.28 10.49
C HIS A 661 29.13 -33.85 9.85
N TYR A 662 28.05 -33.73 10.65
CA TYR A 662 26.75 -33.29 10.18
C TYR A 662 26.77 -31.83 9.69
N LEU A 663 27.48 -30.94 10.38
CA LEU A 663 27.69 -29.55 9.98
C LEU A 663 28.41 -29.46 8.63
N GLN A 664 29.49 -30.21 8.46
CA GLN A 664 30.33 -30.23 7.25
C GLN A 664 29.64 -30.84 6.04
N THR A 665 28.64 -31.69 6.24
CA THR A 665 27.92 -32.40 5.17
C THR A 665 26.52 -31.85 4.98
N SER A 666 25.59 -32.22 5.86
CA SER A 666 24.15 -32.01 5.69
C SER A 666 23.70 -30.55 5.81
N LEU A 667 24.37 -29.75 6.64
CA LEU A 667 24.10 -28.31 6.75
C LEU A 667 24.84 -27.52 5.67
N SER A 668 26.13 -27.80 5.45
CA SER A 668 26.93 -27.12 4.43
C SER A 668 26.33 -27.20 3.02
N ASP A 669 25.73 -28.35 2.66
CA ASP A 669 25.13 -28.61 1.34
C ASP A 669 23.89 -27.74 1.03
N ILE A 670 23.20 -27.22 2.05
CA ILE A 670 21.98 -26.42 1.86
C ILE A 670 22.20 -24.92 2.06
N ILE A 671 23.41 -24.50 2.39
CA ILE A 671 23.78 -23.10 2.59
C ILE A 671 24.35 -22.53 1.30
N ASP A 672 23.84 -21.37 0.91
CA ASP A 672 24.51 -20.56 -0.11
C ASP A 672 25.68 -19.81 0.54
N HIS A 673 26.91 -20.26 0.27
CA HIS A 673 28.11 -19.65 0.85
C HIS A 673 28.48 -18.30 0.19
N GLU A 674 27.85 -17.96 -0.93
CA GLU A 674 28.00 -16.64 -1.57
C GLU A 674 27.05 -15.60 -0.96
N ASP A 675 26.01 -16.05 -0.24
CA ASP A 675 25.12 -15.18 0.54
C ASP A 675 25.78 -14.81 1.88
N PRO A 676 26.11 -13.54 2.13
CA PRO A 676 26.83 -13.13 3.34
C PRO A 676 26.05 -13.39 4.63
N GLU A 677 24.72 -13.35 4.60
CA GLU A 677 23.89 -13.58 5.78
C GLU A 677 23.85 -15.07 6.12
N GLN A 678 23.64 -15.92 5.12
CA GLN A 678 23.63 -17.37 5.31
C GLN A 678 25.00 -17.91 5.71
N ALA A 679 26.07 -17.42 5.07
CA ALA A 679 27.45 -17.78 5.42
C ALA A 679 27.76 -17.39 6.86
N LYS A 680 27.34 -16.19 7.31
CA LYS A 680 27.51 -15.76 8.70
C LYS A 680 26.72 -16.62 9.68
N GLU A 681 25.46 -16.94 9.39
CA GLU A 681 24.65 -17.82 10.24
C GLU A 681 25.28 -19.21 10.35
N PHE A 682 25.75 -19.78 9.23
CA PHE A 682 26.45 -21.07 9.20
C PHE A 682 27.75 -21.06 10.03
N GLN A 683 28.57 -20.01 9.91
CA GLN A 683 29.79 -19.85 10.71
C GLN A 683 29.49 -19.76 12.21
N GLN A 684 28.40 -19.09 12.60
CA GLN A 684 27.97 -19.02 13.99
C GLN A 684 27.57 -20.40 14.54
N LEU A 685 26.98 -21.28 13.73
CA LEU A 685 26.64 -22.65 14.15
C LEU A 685 27.87 -23.45 14.58
N ALA A 686 29.02 -23.24 13.95
CA ALA A 686 30.27 -23.92 14.33
C ALA A 686 30.65 -23.65 15.80
N SER A 687 30.30 -22.47 16.35
CA SER A 687 30.58 -22.13 17.75
C SER A 687 29.82 -23.00 18.76
N VAL A 688 28.66 -23.55 18.38
CA VAL A 688 27.80 -24.36 19.27
C VAL A 688 28.51 -25.63 19.74
N ILE A 689 29.42 -26.18 18.94
CA ILE A 689 30.21 -27.38 19.28
C ILE A 689 31.14 -27.10 20.48
N PHE A 690 31.55 -25.84 20.68
CA PHE A 690 32.52 -25.43 21.68
C PHE A 690 31.88 -24.76 22.91
N GLN A 691 30.55 -24.69 22.98
CA GLN A 691 29.87 -24.18 24.17
C GLN A 691 30.02 -25.22 25.28
N GLU A 692 30.88 -24.94 26.27
CA GLU A 692 31.00 -25.76 27.47
C GLU A 692 29.62 -25.84 28.15
N SER A 693 29.15 -27.04 28.44
CA SER A 693 27.99 -27.21 29.32
C SER A 693 28.38 -26.61 30.67
N ASP A 694 27.82 -25.46 31.04
CA ASP A 694 28.02 -24.82 32.35
C ASP A 694 27.89 -25.88 33.46
N ALA A 695 29.00 -26.40 33.95
CA ALA A 695 29.08 -27.46 34.96
C ALA A 695 28.73 -26.93 36.38
N ILE A 696 28.04 -25.79 36.46
CA ILE A 696 27.67 -25.11 37.71
C ILE A 696 26.21 -24.62 37.63
N ARG A 697 25.29 -25.49 37.21
CA ARG A 697 23.84 -25.29 37.42
C ARG A 697 23.24 -26.50 38.11
N PRO A 698 22.31 -26.31 39.07
CA PRO A 698 21.84 -27.36 39.97
C PRO A 698 21.16 -28.50 39.21
N GLU A 699 21.39 -29.72 39.71
CA GLU A 699 21.20 -31.06 39.14
C GLU A 699 19.75 -31.49 38.81
N HIS A 700 18.87 -30.63 38.29
CA HIS A 700 17.46 -31.00 38.05
C HIS A 700 16.85 -30.69 36.68
N GLU A 701 17.55 -30.06 35.73
CA GLU A 701 17.07 -30.03 34.34
C GLU A 701 17.69 -31.18 33.54
N ASP A 702 16.95 -32.28 33.44
CA ASP A 702 17.29 -33.44 32.60
C ASP A 702 17.57 -32.99 31.15
N GLN A 703 18.67 -33.48 30.56
CA GLN A 703 19.06 -33.19 29.17
C GLN A 703 17.91 -33.50 28.19
N GLN A 704 17.12 -34.53 28.51
CA GLN A 704 15.94 -34.92 27.74
C GLN A 704 14.85 -33.84 27.74
N THR A 705 14.70 -33.11 28.85
CA THR A 705 13.75 -31.98 28.96
C THR A 705 14.19 -30.80 28.10
N LYS A 706 15.51 -30.52 28.03
CA LYS A 706 16.05 -29.45 27.17
C LYS A 706 15.86 -29.75 25.69
N CYS A 707 16.15 -30.98 25.24
CA CYS A 707 15.90 -31.40 23.86
C CYS A 707 14.41 -31.30 23.51
N PHE A 708 13.51 -31.76 24.39
CA PHE A 708 12.08 -31.64 24.19
C PHE A 708 11.63 -30.17 24.01
N GLN A 709 12.10 -29.26 24.87
CA GLN A 709 11.80 -27.83 24.75
C GLN A 709 12.34 -27.22 23.45
N GLN A 710 13.54 -27.62 23.01
CA GLN A 710 14.11 -27.17 21.74
C GLN A 710 13.26 -27.62 20.54
N ARG A 711 12.77 -28.86 20.54
CA ARG A 711 11.87 -29.37 19.48
C ARG A 711 10.53 -28.66 19.50
N CYS A 712 9.94 -28.40 20.67
CA CYS A 712 8.74 -27.58 20.80
C CYS A 712 8.95 -26.18 20.19
N LYS A 713 10.12 -25.58 20.42
CA LYS A 713 10.47 -24.29 19.82
C LYS A 713 10.59 -24.35 18.30
N LEU A 714 11.24 -25.38 17.75
CA LEU A 714 11.27 -25.60 16.30
C LEU A 714 9.87 -25.80 15.73
N PHE A 715 9.02 -26.57 16.41
CA PHE A 715 7.64 -26.78 15.99
C PHE A 715 6.84 -25.46 15.95
N GLU A 716 6.97 -24.62 16.98
CA GLU A 716 6.38 -23.27 17.01
C GLU A 716 6.91 -22.38 15.88
N GLU A 717 8.22 -22.43 15.61
CA GLU A 717 8.87 -21.68 14.51
C GLU A 717 8.36 -22.14 13.14
N LEU A 718 8.17 -23.45 12.92
CA LEU A 718 7.59 -23.99 11.69
C LEU A 718 6.10 -23.62 11.56
N CYS A 719 5.33 -23.65 12.64
CA CYS A 719 3.91 -23.29 12.64
C CYS A 719 3.67 -21.85 12.16
N ALA A 720 4.61 -20.92 12.39
CA ALA A 720 4.49 -19.54 11.94
C ALA A 720 4.34 -19.38 10.41
N PHE A 721 4.77 -20.39 9.65
CA PHE A 721 4.62 -20.41 8.20
C PHE A 721 3.27 -20.95 7.73
N PHE A 722 2.56 -21.72 8.55
CA PHE A 722 1.29 -22.32 8.18
C PHE A 722 0.14 -21.30 8.29
N PRO A 723 -0.97 -21.50 7.55
CA PRO A 723 -2.17 -20.70 7.72
C PRO A 723 -2.65 -20.65 9.18
N ALA A 724 -2.98 -19.45 9.68
CA ALA A 724 -3.34 -19.23 11.09
C ALA A 724 -4.59 -20.02 11.55
N ASN A 725 -5.46 -20.43 10.63
CA ASN A 725 -6.61 -21.28 10.93
C ASN A 725 -6.22 -22.74 11.21
N MET A 726 -5.02 -23.17 10.80
CA MET A 726 -4.50 -24.52 11.05
C MET A 726 -3.73 -24.59 12.37
N THR A 727 -3.08 -23.51 12.80
CA THR A 727 -2.13 -23.51 13.91
C THR A 727 -2.80 -23.48 15.28
N GLN A 728 -2.06 -23.93 16.31
CA GLN A 728 -2.39 -23.67 17.71
C GLN A 728 -2.48 -22.15 18.04
N PRO A 729 -3.10 -21.76 19.17
CA PRO A 729 -3.17 -20.36 19.58
C PRO A 729 -1.80 -19.69 19.66
N HIS A 730 -1.69 -18.45 19.15
CA HIS A 730 -0.42 -17.70 19.14
C HIS A 730 0.03 -17.26 20.55
N CYS A 731 -0.90 -16.87 21.43
CA CYS A 731 -0.56 -16.50 22.81
C CYS A 731 -0.27 -17.74 23.67
N ASP A 732 0.52 -17.56 24.73
CA ASP A 732 0.73 -18.57 25.76
C ASP A 732 -0.18 -18.33 26.96
N LEU A 733 -0.61 -19.41 27.62
CA LEU A 733 -1.50 -19.34 28.78
C LEU A 733 -0.89 -18.51 29.92
N LEU A 734 0.44 -18.56 30.07
CA LEU A 734 1.17 -17.82 31.10
C LEU A 734 1.13 -16.30 30.85
N ASP A 735 1.05 -15.85 29.60
CA ASP A 735 0.96 -14.42 29.25
C ASP A 735 -0.37 -13.79 29.71
N LEU A 736 -1.38 -14.63 29.98
CA LEU A 736 -2.70 -14.19 30.44
C LEU A 736 -2.79 -14.04 31.96
N VAL A 737 -1.75 -14.45 32.70
CA VAL A 737 -1.67 -14.29 34.15
C VAL A 737 -1.26 -12.85 34.45
N PRO A 738 -2.11 -12.05 35.11
CA PRO A 738 -1.75 -10.68 35.50
C PRO A 738 -0.61 -10.72 36.53
N ILE A 739 0.43 -9.90 36.29
CA ILE A 739 1.56 -9.69 37.21
C ILE A 739 1.39 -8.36 37.94
#